data_AF-A0A2E1TBZ6-F1
#
_entry.id   AF-A0A2E1TBZ6-F1
#
_cell.length_a   1.000
_cell.length_b   1.000
_cell.length_c   1.000
_cell.angle_alpha   90.00
_cell.angle_beta   90.00
_cell.angle_gamma   90.00
#
_symmetry.space_group_name_H-M   'P 1'
#
loop_
_entity.id
_entity.type
_entity.pdbx_description
1 polymer ?
#
loop_
_entity_poly.entity_id
_entity_poly.type
_entity_poly.pdbx_seq_one_letter_code
_entity_poly.pdbx_strand_id
1 'polypeptide(L)'
;MKKIIFLLAIFLANIANTQTTHVVNSGNFYYAPSSLNINIGDTVKWLNDGGFHNVNFDINTITGASFNNPQSFISSPTSNIDMYSHVFAVPGTYNYDCSVGQHAANGMVGTIVVNSNSNTIYDIVSNSTNHTTLKTAIDACALDGVLSGSGPFTLFAPTDAAFNLLPAGTVTALLNDIPQLTDILKHHVVADSVTSGMLSNGQIVMTLLGTDITVTINASGVFIENAQVTLADLVADNGVVHVIDAVLLPTTDCNGITGGTALLDSCGTCQLAYIYNFQTNVPTFVDNANILVAGVDYNPATEALIFPDNPNNPLWVSDPTLCTNSIYDIVSNSNDHTTLKTAIDACALDGVLSGSGPFTLFAPTDAAFNLLPAGTVTALLNDIPQLTNILKHHVVADSVMSGMLSNGQIVTTLLGTDVTVTINSSGVFVDNAQVTMVDLVADNGVVHVIDAVLLPPTPQTNTIYDIVSNSADHTTLKTAIDACALDGVLSGSGPFTLFAPTDAAFNLLPAGTVTALLNDIPQLTDILKHHVVADSVTSGMLSNGQIVMTLLSTDITVTINASGVFIDNAQVVVADIVADNGVVHVIDAVLLPSNTSTYENISLTDDYLYTVDILGKKVSKNIKNQFLFDVYKSGKIIKRFSK
;
A
#
# COMPACT_ATOMS: atom_id res chain seq x y z
N MET A 1 -10.20 -51.43 -4.84
CA MET A 1 -11.09 -52.03 -5.87
C MET A 1 -12.10 -50.97 -6.31
N LYS A 2 -12.43 -50.97 -7.61
CA LYS A 2 -13.26 -50.03 -8.38
C LYS A 2 -12.52 -48.79 -8.92
N LYS A 3 -11.77 -49.03 -10.01
CA LYS A 3 -11.42 -48.01 -11.01
C LYS A 3 -12.70 -47.66 -11.77
N ILE A 4 -13.13 -46.41 -11.70
CA ILE A 4 -14.17 -45.88 -12.57
C ILE A 4 -13.45 -45.40 -13.83
N ILE A 5 -13.60 -46.16 -14.91
CA ILE A 5 -13.11 -45.82 -16.24
C ILE A 5 -14.17 -44.90 -16.84
N PHE A 6 -13.89 -43.60 -16.90
CA PHE A 6 -14.66 -42.68 -17.72
C PHE A 6 -14.26 -42.95 -19.18
N LEU A 7 -15.13 -43.60 -19.94
CA LEU A 7 -15.01 -43.68 -21.39
C LEU A 7 -15.28 -42.26 -21.93
N LEU A 8 -14.21 -41.54 -22.27
CA LEU A 8 -14.31 -40.33 -23.09
C LEU A 8 -14.59 -40.81 -24.51
N ALA A 9 -15.84 -40.64 -24.95
CA ALA A 9 -16.22 -40.90 -26.34
C ALA A 9 -15.51 -39.87 -27.22
N ILE A 10 -14.51 -40.33 -27.98
CA ILE A 10 -13.88 -39.55 -29.04
C ILE A 10 -14.93 -39.35 -30.13
N PHE A 11 -15.63 -38.22 -30.08
CA PHE A 11 -16.41 -37.73 -31.21
C PHE A 11 -15.41 -37.16 -32.22
N LEU A 12 -14.79 -38.04 -33.01
CA LEU A 12 -14.21 -37.65 -34.29
C LEU A 12 -15.38 -37.23 -35.18
N ALA A 13 -15.74 -35.95 -35.13
CA ALA A 13 -16.43 -35.33 -36.25
C ALA A 13 -15.45 -35.38 -37.43
N ASN A 14 -15.52 -36.45 -38.21
CA ASN A 14 -14.99 -36.43 -39.57
C ASN A 14 -15.70 -35.27 -40.27
N ILE A 15 -15.01 -34.14 -40.39
CA ILE A 15 -15.36 -33.13 -41.38
C ILE A 15 -15.06 -33.81 -42.71
N ALA A 16 -16.05 -34.54 -43.23
CA ALA A 16 -16.03 -34.98 -44.61
C ALA A 16 -16.03 -33.71 -45.45
N ASN A 17 -14.87 -33.32 -46.00
CA ASN A 17 -14.80 -32.32 -47.05
C ASN A 17 -15.77 -32.77 -48.15
N THR A 18 -16.91 -32.10 -48.27
CA THR A 18 -17.88 -32.37 -49.32
C THR A 18 -17.25 -31.95 -50.65
N GLN A 19 -16.64 -32.91 -51.35
CA GLN A 19 -16.09 -32.69 -52.69
C GLN A 19 -17.23 -32.25 -53.62
N THR A 20 -17.14 -31.04 -54.14
CA THR A 20 -18.17 -30.48 -55.02
C THR A 20 -17.80 -30.81 -56.47
N THR A 21 -18.80 -31.18 -57.27
CA THR A 21 -18.62 -31.37 -58.72
C THR A 21 -19.19 -30.18 -59.46
N HIS A 22 -18.35 -29.51 -60.25
CA HIS A 22 -18.70 -28.39 -61.11
C HIS A 22 -18.78 -28.84 -62.57
N VAL A 23 -19.58 -28.14 -63.38
CA VAL A 23 -19.81 -28.47 -64.79
C VAL A 23 -19.40 -27.30 -65.68
N VAL A 24 -18.63 -27.59 -66.73
CA VAL A 24 -18.30 -26.68 -67.82
C VAL A 24 -18.85 -27.25 -69.13
N ASN A 25 -19.79 -26.55 -69.74
CA ASN A 25 -20.34 -26.95 -71.04
C ASN A 25 -19.45 -26.45 -72.18
N SER A 26 -19.27 -27.28 -73.19
CA SER A 26 -18.36 -27.06 -74.32
C SER A 26 -19.14 -27.19 -75.62
N GLY A 27 -19.10 -26.18 -76.48
CA GLY A 27 -19.81 -26.20 -77.77
C GLY A 27 -19.10 -25.34 -78.81
N ASN A 28 -19.85 -24.84 -79.81
CA ASN A 28 -19.33 -24.08 -80.95
C ASN A 28 -18.41 -22.90 -80.54
N PHE A 29 -17.12 -23.20 -80.41
CA PHE A 29 -16.04 -22.31 -80.01
C PHE A 29 -16.14 -21.70 -78.60
N TYR A 30 -16.77 -22.38 -77.63
CA TYR A 30 -16.87 -21.87 -76.24
C TYR A 30 -16.65 -22.93 -75.15
N TYR A 31 -16.24 -22.43 -73.97
CA TYR A 31 -16.42 -23.08 -72.67
C TYR A 31 -17.34 -22.22 -71.80
N ALA A 32 -18.31 -22.82 -71.12
CA ALA A 32 -19.31 -22.13 -70.31
C ALA A 32 -19.49 -22.81 -68.93
N PRO A 33 -19.10 -22.14 -67.82
CA PRO A 33 -18.46 -20.84 -67.79
C PRO A 33 -17.01 -20.91 -68.33
N SER A 34 -16.55 -19.84 -68.97
CA SER A 34 -15.16 -19.73 -69.45
C SER A 34 -14.17 -19.44 -68.32
N SER A 35 -14.67 -19.03 -67.14
CA SER A 35 -13.89 -18.90 -65.91
C SER A 35 -14.64 -19.51 -64.74
N LEU A 36 -13.96 -20.34 -63.94
CA LEU A 36 -14.57 -21.03 -62.81
C LEU A 36 -13.64 -20.98 -61.59
N ASN A 37 -14.19 -20.60 -60.43
CA ASN A 37 -13.49 -20.66 -59.14
C ASN A 37 -13.95 -21.90 -58.38
N ILE A 38 -13.02 -22.76 -57.97
CA ILE A 38 -13.28 -24.01 -57.24
C ILE A 38 -12.31 -24.16 -56.06
N ASN A 39 -12.52 -25.14 -55.20
CA ASN A 39 -11.59 -25.45 -54.10
C ASN A 39 -10.76 -26.71 -54.39
N ILE A 40 -9.59 -26.85 -53.76
CA ILE A 40 -8.79 -28.09 -53.82
C ILE A 40 -9.67 -29.29 -53.44
N GLY A 41 -9.63 -30.34 -54.27
CA GLY A 41 -10.40 -31.57 -54.11
C GLY A 41 -11.74 -31.55 -54.85
N ASP A 42 -12.17 -30.40 -55.38
CA ASP A 42 -13.34 -30.34 -56.25
C ASP A 42 -13.06 -31.00 -57.61
N THR A 43 -14.13 -31.51 -58.20
CA THR A 43 -14.10 -32.11 -59.54
C THR A 43 -14.69 -31.13 -60.55
N VAL A 44 -14.03 -30.92 -61.69
CA VAL A 44 -14.65 -30.24 -62.85
C VAL A 44 -14.92 -31.28 -63.93
N LYS A 45 -16.17 -31.28 -64.42
CA LYS A 45 -16.62 -32.08 -65.55
C LYS A 45 -16.87 -31.19 -66.74
N TRP A 46 -16.25 -31.50 -67.87
CA TRP A 46 -16.55 -30.87 -69.15
C TRP A 46 -17.57 -31.71 -69.91
N LEU A 47 -18.71 -31.11 -70.22
CA LEU A 47 -19.76 -31.71 -71.02
C LEU A 47 -19.75 -31.11 -72.43
N ASN A 48 -19.93 -31.94 -73.45
CA ASN A 48 -19.98 -31.53 -74.85
C ASN A 48 -21.45 -31.35 -75.29
N ASP A 49 -21.82 -30.12 -75.60
CA ASP A 49 -23.15 -29.73 -76.10
C ASP A 49 -23.30 -29.98 -77.61
N GLY A 50 -22.21 -30.36 -78.30
CA GLY A 50 -22.17 -30.68 -79.71
C GLY A 50 -20.86 -30.25 -80.36
N GLY A 51 -20.41 -31.01 -81.37
CA GLY A 51 -19.14 -30.78 -82.08
C GLY A 51 -18.04 -31.74 -81.65
N PHE A 52 -16.81 -31.47 -82.11
CA PHE A 52 -15.63 -32.29 -81.83
C PHE A 52 -14.60 -31.46 -81.07
N HIS A 53 -14.46 -31.74 -79.77
CA HIS A 53 -13.76 -30.88 -78.82
C HIS A 53 -12.89 -31.69 -77.87
N ASN A 54 -11.90 -31.05 -77.26
CA ASN A 54 -11.12 -31.56 -76.14
C ASN A 54 -10.77 -30.43 -75.19
N VAL A 55 -10.29 -30.78 -74.01
CA VAL A 55 -9.68 -29.88 -73.03
C VAL A 55 -8.17 -30.09 -73.02
N ASN A 56 -7.41 -29.02 -73.26
CA ASN A 56 -5.95 -29.02 -73.34
C ASN A 56 -5.36 -27.98 -72.37
N PHE A 57 -4.66 -28.45 -71.33
CA PHE A 57 -3.97 -27.62 -70.33
C PHE A 57 -2.47 -27.52 -70.56
N ASP A 58 -1.94 -28.12 -71.64
CA ASP A 58 -0.49 -28.25 -71.81
C ASP A 58 0.12 -27.06 -72.53
N ILE A 59 -0.23 -26.90 -73.80
CA ILE A 59 0.32 -25.88 -74.69
C ILE A 59 -0.81 -25.02 -75.20
N ASN A 60 -0.63 -23.70 -75.17
CA ASN A 60 -1.52 -22.77 -75.83
C ASN A 60 -1.48 -22.98 -77.34
N THR A 61 -2.58 -23.46 -77.92
CA THR A 61 -2.71 -23.84 -79.33
C THR A 61 -2.51 -22.64 -80.28
N ILE A 62 -2.71 -21.41 -79.78
CA ILE A 62 -2.55 -20.17 -80.56
C ILE A 62 -1.08 -19.76 -80.62
N THR A 63 -0.36 -19.82 -79.49
CA THR A 63 1.01 -19.30 -79.38
C THR A 63 2.10 -20.36 -79.48
N GLY A 64 1.76 -21.64 -79.27
CA GLY A 64 2.70 -22.76 -79.19
C GLY A 64 3.51 -22.80 -77.88
N ALA A 65 3.22 -21.92 -76.91
CA ALA A 65 3.90 -21.88 -75.62
C ALA A 65 3.13 -22.67 -74.56
N SER A 66 3.84 -23.22 -73.56
CA SER A 66 3.20 -23.84 -72.39
C SER A 66 2.30 -22.84 -71.65
N PHE A 67 1.17 -23.30 -71.12
CA PHE A 67 0.35 -22.49 -70.22
C PHE A 67 1.00 -22.24 -68.85
N ASN A 68 2.05 -23.00 -68.49
CA ASN A 68 2.69 -22.97 -67.17
C ASN A 68 1.69 -23.22 -66.02
N ASN A 69 0.72 -24.10 -66.25
CA ASN A 69 -0.26 -24.49 -65.24
C ASN A 69 0.41 -25.29 -64.10
N PRO A 70 -0.15 -25.27 -62.87
CA PRO A 70 0.39 -26.04 -61.74
C PRO A 70 0.47 -27.55 -62.02
N GLN A 71 -0.48 -28.08 -62.80
CA GLN A 71 -0.42 -29.41 -63.40
C GLN A 71 -0.98 -29.36 -64.83
N SER A 72 -0.41 -30.16 -65.72
CA SER A 72 -0.81 -30.22 -67.13
C SER A 72 -1.45 -31.57 -67.46
N PHE A 73 -2.52 -31.53 -68.24
CA PHE A 73 -3.24 -32.70 -68.74
C PHE A 73 -3.99 -32.35 -70.03
N ILE A 74 -4.20 -33.36 -70.86
CA ILE A 74 -4.91 -33.23 -72.12
C ILE A 74 -5.86 -34.41 -72.30
N SER A 75 -7.07 -34.11 -72.75
CA SER A 75 -8.04 -35.12 -73.18
C SER A 75 -7.96 -35.34 -74.69
N SER A 76 -8.29 -36.55 -75.14
CA SER A 76 -8.45 -36.81 -76.58
C SER A 76 -9.71 -36.11 -77.10
N PRO A 77 -9.68 -35.50 -78.31
CA PRO A 77 -10.87 -34.96 -78.95
C PRO A 77 -11.99 -35.98 -79.12
N THR A 78 -13.21 -35.55 -78.79
CA THR A 78 -14.40 -36.43 -78.80
C THR A 78 -15.67 -35.67 -79.17
N SER A 79 -16.68 -36.40 -79.63
CA SER A 79 -18.07 -35.94 -79.81
C SER A 79 -19.02 -36.48 -78.74
N ASN A 80 -18.49 -37.19 -77.73
CA ASN A 80 -19.29 -37.74 -76.62
C ASN A 80 -19.70 -36.63 -75.65
N ILE A 81 -20.87 -36.81 -75.02
CA ILE A 81 -21.41 -35.87 -74.02
C ILE A 81 -20.44 -35.68 -72.85
N ASP A 82 -19.92 -36.76 -72.25
CA ASP A 82 -18.89 -36.67 -71.21
C ASP A 82 -17.51 -36.54 -71.87
N MET A 83 -16.98 -35.32 -71.90
CA MET A 83 -15.73 -35.03 -72.59
C MET A 83 -14.52 -35.31 -71.69
N TYR A 84 -14.51 -34.76 -70.48
CA TYR A 84 -13.41 -34.93 -69.54
C TYR A 84 -13.86 -34.65 -68.10
N SER A 85 -13.17 -35.24 -67.12
CA SER A 85 -13.39 -34.99 -65.69
C SER A 85 -12.05 -34.98 -64.98
N HIS A 86 -11.82 -33.99 -64.13
CA HIS A 86 -10.57 -33.88 -63.37
C HIS A 86 -10.82 -33.42 -61.94
N VAL A 87 -10.10 -34.02 -60.98
CA VAL A 87 -10.07 -33.60 -59.58
C VAL A 87 -8.85 -32.70 -59.40
N PHE A 88 -9.07 -31.44 -59.03
CA PHE A 88 -7.99 -30.48 -58.89
C PHE A 88 -7.39 -30.56 -57.49
N ALA A 89 -6.19 -31.13 -57.39
CA ALA A 89 -5.51 -31.35 -56.10
C ALA A 89 -4.45 -30.28 -55.76
N VAL A 90 -4.08 -29.41 -56.70
CA VAL A 90 -3.04 -28.40 -56.53
C VAL A 90 -3.67 -27.02 -56.74
N PRO A 91 -3.45 -26.05 -55.82
CA PRO A 91 -3.99 -24.71 -55.98
C PRO A 91 -3.30 -23.95 -57.10
N GLY A 92 -3.99 -22.97 -57.67
CA GLY A 92 -3.44 -22.08 -58.68
C GLY A 92 -4.39 -21.82 -59.84
N THR A 93 -3.91 -21.07 -60.82
CA THR A 93 -4.67 -20.75 -62.03
C THR A 93 -4.31 -21.73 -63.14
N TYR A 94 -5.31 -22.38 -63.70
CA TYR A 94 -5.20 -23.33 -64.81
C TYR A 94 -5.87 -22.74 -66.04
N ASN A 95 -5.08 -22.42 -67.05
CA ASN A 95 -5.58 -21.99 -68.36
C ASN A 95 -5.64 -23.18 -69.31
N TYR A 96 -6.68 -23.26 -70.12
CA TYR A 96 -6.84 -24.33 -71.09
C TYR A 96 -7.53 -23.84 -72.35
N ASP A 97 -7.36 -24.59 -73.43
CA ASP A 97 -8.04 -24.35 -74.68
C ASP A 97 -8.56 -25.64 -75.31
N CYS A 98 -9.22 -25.52 -76.47
CA CYS A 98 -9.48 -26.64 -77.35
C CYS A 98 -8.44 -26.69 -78.47
N SER A 99 -7.70 -27.80 -78.55
CA SER A 99 -6.61 -28.00 -79.51
C SER A 99 -7.09 -28.50 -80.88
N VAL A 100 -8.41 -28.51 -81.13
CA VAL A 100 -9.00 -28.95 -82.39
C VAL A 100 -9.02 -27.78 -83.38
N GLY A 101 -8.27 -27.92 -84.48
CA GLY A 101 -8.29 -26.95 -85.58
C GLY A 101 -8.03 -25.51 -85.12
N GLN A 102 -8.89 -24.58 -85.52
CA GLN A 102 -8.81 -23.16 -85.11
C GLN A 102 -9.74 -22.83 -83.92
N HIS A 103 -10.15 -23.82 -83.11
CA HIS A 103 -11.16 -23.58 -82.06
C HIS A 103 -10.68 -22.59 -81.00
N ALA A 104 -9.45 -22.76 -80.50
CA ALA A 104 -8.84 -21.80 -79.57
C ALA A 104 -8.76 -20.38 -80.16
N ALA A 105 -8.34 -20.25 -81.44
CA ALA A 105 -8.26 -18.96 -82.13
C ALA A 105 -9.63 -18.28 -82.32
N ASN A 106 -10.72 -19.05 -82.30
CA ASN A 106 -12.09 -18.54 -82.33
C ASN A 106 -12.69 -18.29 -80.93
N GLY A 107 -11.89 -18.38 -79.86
CA GLY A 107 -12.30 -18.03 -78.49
C GLY A 107 -12.61 -19.22 -77.58
N MET A 108 -12.37 -20.46 -78.01
CA MET A 108 -12.58 -21.66 -77.18
C MET A 108 -11.44 -21.85 -76.18
N VAL A 109 -11.38 -20.95 -75.21
CA VAL A 109 -10.39 -20.90 -74.12
C VAL A 109 -11.10 -20.80 -72.78
N GLY A 110 -10.50 -21.32 -71.72
CA GLY A 110 -11.05 -21.27 -70.38
C GLY A 110 -9.98 -21.17 -69.30
N THR A 111 -10.42 -20.77 -68.10
CA THR A 111 -9.58 -20.62 -66.92
C THR A 111 -10.28 -21.22 -65.71
N ILE A 112 -9.55 -22.02 -64.92
CA ILE A 112 -9.99 -22.48 -63.59
C ILE A 112 -9.06 -21.89 -62.55
N VAL A 113 -9.61 -21.26 -61.52
CA VAL A 113 -8.87 -20.84 -60.32
C VAL A 113 -9.21 -21.84 -59.23
N VAL A 114 -8.20 -22.59 -58.79
CA VAL A 114 -8.31 -23.55 -57.68
C VAL A 114 -7.82 -22.86 -56.42
N ASN A 115 -8.75 -22.51 -55.54
CA ASN A 115 -8.47 -21.98 -54.22
C ASN A 115 -8.01 -23.12 -53.30
N SER A 116 -7.05 -22.84 -52.43
CA SER A 116 -6.75 -23.74 -51.31
C SER A 116 -7.93 -23.75 -50.33
N ASN A 117 -8.41 -24.93 -49.95
CA ASN A 117 -9.13 -25.07 -48.68
C ASN A 117 -8.08 -24.98 -47.58
N SER A 118 -7.76 -23.76 -47.14
CA SER A 118 -6.88 -23.62 -45.99
C SER A 118 -7.66 -24.02 -44.74
N ASN A 119 -7.06 -24.90 -43.95
CA ASN A 119 -7.43 -25.13 -42.55
C ASN A 119 -6.36 -24.49 -41.68
N THR A 120 -6.09 -23.21 -41.90
CA THR A 120 -5.12 -22.48 -41.10
C THR A 120 -5.63 -22.27 -39.67
N ILE A 121 -4.76 -21.83 -38.77
CA ILE A 121 -5.17 -21.44 -37.42
C ILE A 121 -6.30 -20.41 -37.46
N TYR A 122 -6.22 -19.43 -38.36
CA TYR A 122 -7.29 -18.45 -38.52
C TYR A 122 -8.60 -19.09 -39.02
N ASP A 123 -8.54 -20.05 -39.93
CA ASP A 123 -9.72 -20.78 -40.41
C ASP A 123 -10.40 -21.57 -39.27
N ILE A 124 -9.61 -22.17 -38.36
CA ILE A 124 -10.14 -22.86 -37.18
C ILE A 124 -10.88 -21.88 -36.26
N VAL A 125 -10.30 -20.71 -35.98
CA VAL A 125 -10.92 -19.69 -35.11
C VAL A 125 -12.16 -19.08 -35.78
N SER A 126 -12.06 -18.71 -37.06
CA SER A 126 -13.13 -18.02 -37.78
C SER A 126 -14.37 -18.89 -38.03
N ASN A 127 -14.19 -20.21 -38.16
CA ASN A 127 -15.29 -21.16 -38.27
C ASN A 127 -15.83 -21.64 -36.90
N SER A 128 -15.25 -21.19 -35.79
CA SER A 128 -15.66 -21.59 -34.45
C SER A 128 -16.80 -20.74 -33.90
N THR A 129 -17.83 -21.38 -33.36
CA THR A 129 -18.97 -20.72 -32.71
C THR A 129 -18.68 -20.26 -31.27
N ASN A 130 -17.52 -20.60 -30.69
CA ASN A 130 -17.14 -20.31 -29.31
C ASN A 130 -15.90 -19.40 -29.17
N HIS A 131 -15.44 -18.83 -30.29
CA HIS A 131 -14.29 -17.92 -30.35
C HIS A 131 -14.64 -16.63 -31.09
N THR A 132 -15.90 -16.18 -30.97
CA THR A 132 -16.39 -15.01 -31.72
C THR A 132 -15.71 -13.72 -31.25
N THR A 133 -15.40 -13.61 -29.96
CA THR A 133 -14.65 -12.50 -29.35
C THR A 133 -13.19 -12.53 -29.77
N LEU A 134 -12.56 -13.70 -29.72
CA LEU A 134 -11.17 -13.90 -30.18
C LEU A 134 -11.04 -13.56 -31.67
N LYS A 135 -11.96 -14.03 -32.50
CA LYS A 135 -12.02 -13.71 -33.93
C LYS A 135 -12.10 -12.20 -34.14
N THR A 136 -13.02 -11.53 -33.45
CA THR A 136 -13.19 -10.07 -33.54
C THR A 136 -11.91 -9.34 -33.14
N ALA A 137 -11.22 -9.79 -32.09
CA ALA A 137 -9.95 -9.21 -31.66
C ALA A 137 -8.82 -9.43 -32.67
N ILE A 138 -8.68 -10.65 -33.22
CA ILE A 138 -7.71 -10.97 -34.27
C ILE A 138 -7.91 -10.10 -35.51
N ASP A 139 -9.17 -9.96 -35.95
CA ASP A 139 -9.55 -9.12 -37.09
C ASP A 139 -9.22 -7.64 -36.81
N ALA A 140 -9.53 -7.14 -35.61
CA ALA A 140 -9.24 -5.76 -35.21
C ALA A 140 -7.74 -5.44 -35.16
N CYS A 141 -6.92 -6.41 -34.75
CA CYS A 141 -5.46 -6.30 -34.68
C CYS A 141 -4.75 -6.65 -35.99
N ALA A 142 -5.48 -7.00 -37.05
CA ALA A 142 -4.94 -7.45 -38.34
C ALA A 142 -3.93 -8.62 -38.22
N LEU A 143 -4.20 -9.55 -37.29
CA LEU A 143 -3.39 -10.77 -37.10
C LEU A 143 -3.91 -11.96 -37.92
N ASP A 144 -5.03 -11.80 -38.63
CA ASP A 144 -5.64 -12.81 -39.51
C ASP A 144 -4.66 -13.30 -40.60
N GLY A 145 -3.94 -12.38 -41.23
CA GLY A 145 -2.92 -12.72 -42.24
C GLY A 145 -1.72 -13.47 -41.65
N VAL A 146 -1.32 -13.17 -40.42
CA VAL A 146 -0.25 -13.87 -39.71
C VAL A 146 -0.68 -15.30 -39.38
N LEU A 147 -1.88 -15.46 -38.82
CA LEU A 147 -2.44 -16.75 -38.43
C LEU A 147 -2.94 -17.59 -39.62
N SER A 148 -3.05 -17.00 -40.81
CA SER A 148 -3.26 -17.70 -42.09
C SER A 148 -1.96 -17.97 -42.86
N GLY A 149 -0.85 -17.38 -42.42
CA GLY A 149 0.44 -17.41 -43.12
C GLY A 149 1.20 -18.72 -42.97
N SER A 150 2.41 -18.78 -43.54
CA SER A 150 3.30 -19.94 -43.41
C SER A 150 3.80 -20.05 -41.96
N GLY A 151 3.32 -21.05 -41.23
CA GLY A 151 3.79 -21.39 -39.88
C GLY A 151 5.10 -22.18 -39.87
N PRO A 152 5.37 -23.01 -38.84
CA PRO A 152 4.40 -23.49 -37.85
C PRO A 152 4.13 -22.51 -36.71
N PHE A 153 2.88 -22.46 -36.24
CA PHE A 153 2.46 -21.73 -35.05
C PHE A 153 1.70 -22.63 -34.07
N THR A 154 1.62 -22.22 -32.82
CA THR A 154 0.69 -22.75 -31.84
C THR A 154 -0.12 -21.61 -31.28
N LEU A 155 -1.45 -21.68 -31.37
CA LEU A 155 -2.35 -20.70 -30.76
C LEU A 155 -3.00 -21.31 -29.53
N PHE A 156 -2.87 -20.64 -28.39
CA PHE A 156 -3.70 -20.88 -27.22
C PHE A 156 -4.95 -20.01 -27.31
N ALA A 157 -6.07 -20.58 -27.77
CA ALA A 157 -7.27 -19.85 -28.13
C ALA A 157 -8.25 -19.74 -26.94
N PRO A 158 -8.40 -18.56 -26.30
CA PRO A 158 -9.40 -18.36 -25.27
C PRO A 158 -10.82 -18.38 -25.83
N THR A 159 -11.71 -19.10 -25.15
CA THR A 159 -13.15 -19.14 -25.50
C THR A 159 -13.86 -17.82 -25.21
N ASP A 160 -15.06 -17.64 -25.76
CA ASP A 160 -15.93 -16.51 -25.43
C ASP A 160 -16.25 -16.45 -23.92
N ALA A 161 -16.36 -17.61 -23.26
CA ALA A 161 -16.52 -17.68 -21.81
C ALA A 161 -15.29 -17.16 -21.05
N ALA A 162 -14.08 -17.42 -21.54
CA ALA A 162 -12.83 -16.92 -20.96
C ALA A 162 -12.77 -15.38 -20.98
N PHE A 163 -13.15 -14.76 -22.11
CA PHE A 163 -13.25 -13.31 -22.20
C PHE A 163 -14.31 -12.73 -21.26
N ASN A 164 -15.42 -13.43 -21.02
CA ASN A 164 -16.47 -13.00 -20.09
C ASN A 164 -16.05 -13.08 -18.61
N LEU A 165 -14.96 -13.78 -18.27
CA LEU A 165 -14.39 -13.77 -16.92
C LEU A 165 -13.54 -12.53 -16.63
N LEU A 166 -13.16 -11.76 -17.65
CA LEU A 166 -12.48 -10.48 -17.45
C LEU A 166 -13.44 -9.47 -16.77
N PRO A 167 -12.91 -8.50 -16.02
CA PRO A 167 -13.72 -7.43 -15.44
C PRO A 167 -14.61 -6.76 -16.49
N ALA A 168 -15.82 -6.35 -16.06
CA ALA A 168 -16.78 -5.71 -16.96
C ALA A 168 -16.16 -4.46 -17.59
N GLY A 169 -16.22 -4.37 -18.93
CA GLY A 169 -15.65 -3.26 -19.70
C GLY A 169 -14.22 -3.48 -20.21
N THR A 170 -13.49 -4.51 -19.74
CA THR A 170 -12.10 -4.77 -20.16
C THR A 170 -11.98 -5.02 -21.67
N VAL A 171 -12.82 -5.88 -22.25
CA VAL A 171 -12.78 -6.17 -23.70
C VAL A 171 -13.04 -4.91 -24.53
N THR A 172 -13.99 -4.08 -24.10
CA THR A 172 -14.28 -2.80 -24.77
C THR A 172 -13.10 -1.83 -24.66
N ALA A 173 -12.43 -1.77 -23.50
CA ALA A 173 -11.24 -0.93 -23.32
C ALA A 173 -10.10 -1.40 -24.23
N LEU A 174 -9.84 -2.72 -24.30
CA LEU A 174 -8.80 -3.30 -25.15
C LEU A 174 -9.08 -3.11 -26.65
N LEU A 175 -10.35 -3.19 -27.09
CA LEU A 175 -10.72 -2.89 -28.47
C LEU A 175 -10.50 -1.41 -28.83
N ASN A 176 -10.43 -0.52 -27.84
CA ASN A 176 -10.03 0.88 -28.04
C ASN A 176 -8.50 1.09 -27.95
N ASP A 177 -7.74 0.10 -27.46
CA ASP A 177 -6.27 0.09 -27.37
C ASP A 177 -5.70 -1.07 -28.20
N ILE A 178 -5.72 -0.90 -29.52
CA ILE A 178 -5.28 -1.91 -30.48
C ILE A 178 -3.82 -2.36 -30.26
N PRO A 179 -2.85 -1.48 -29.94
CA PRO A 179 -1.49 -1.90 -29.58
C PRO A 179 -1.46 -2.90 -28.42
N GLN A 180 -2.10 -2.56 -27.28
CA GLN A 180 -2.11 -3.42 -26.11
C GLN A 180 -2.82 -4.76 -26.39
N LEU A 181 -3.95 -4.71 -27.11
CA LEU A 181 -4.68 -5.91 -27.51
C LEU A 181 -3.83 -6.79 -28.44
N THR A 182 -3.07 -6.19 -29.37
CA THR A 182 -2.18 -6.93 -30.28
C THR A 182 -1.10 -7.68 -29.51
N ASP A 183 -0.53 -7.06 -28.47
CA ASP A 183 0.49 -7.70 -27.64
C ASP A 183 -0.09 -8.87 -26.84
N ILE A 184 -1.27 -8.68 -26.23
CA ILE A 184 -2.00 -9.76 -25.58
C ILE A 184 -2.23 -10.92 -26.55
N LEU A 185 -2.69 -10.66 -27.78
CA LEU A 185 -2.92 -11.73 -28.77
C LEU A 185 -1.63 -12.43 -29.20
N LYS A 186 -0.52 -11.70 -29.37
CA LYS A 186 0.79 -12.30 -29.67
C LYS A 186 1.33 -13.14 -28.52
N HIS A 187 0.98 -12.81 -27.27
CA HIS A 187 1.31 -13.62 -26.10
C HIS A 187 0.57 -14.97 -26.10
N HIS A 188 -0.56 -15.08 -26.79
CA HIS A 188 -1.26 -16.36 -26.96
C HIS A 188 -0.68 -17.24 -28.08
N VAL A 189 0.29 -16.75 -28.84
CA VAL A 189 0.83 -17.44 -30.01
C VAL A 189 2.28 -17.84 -29.77
N VAL A 190 2.67 -19.04 -30.16
CA VAL A 190 4.06 -19.52 -30.15
C VAL A 190 4.48 -19.79 -31.59
N ALA A 191 5.70 -19.42 -31.97
CA ALA A 191 6.27 -19.63 -33.30
C ALA A 191 6.85 -21.05 -33.50
N ASP A 192 6.08 -22.06 -33.09
CA ASP A 192 6.41 -23.48 -33.27
C ASP A 192 5.11 -24.30 -33.25
N SER A 193 5.12 -25.53 -33.77
CA SER A 193 3.99 -26.46 -33.75
C SER A 193 4.12 -27.40 -32.54
N VAL A 194 3.51 -27.02 -31.43
CA VAL A 194 3.60 -27.71 -30.15
C VAL A 194 2.29 -28.44 -29.87
N THR A 195 2.31 -29.76 -29.97
CA THR A 195 1.18 -30.61 -29.54
C THR A 195 1.23 -30.86 -28.04
N SER A 196 0.11 -31.25 -27.43
CA SER A 196 0.03 -31.52 -26.00
C SER A 196 1.00 -32.62 -25.54
N GLY A 197 1.32 -33.58 -26.42
CA GLY A 197 2.32 -34.62 -26.16
C GLY A 197 3.77 -34.13 -26.18
N MET A 198 4.04 -32.94 -26.72
CA MET A 198 5.36 -32.29 -26.70
C MET A 198 5.55 -31.42 -25.45
N LEU A 199 4.47 -31.12 -24.73
CA LEU A 199 4.49 -30.30 -23.53
C LEU A 199 5.03 -31.09 -22.33
N SER A 200 5.87 -30.44 -21.53
CA SER A 200 6.40 -30.99 -20.27
C SER A 200 6.05 -30.09 -19.07
N ASN A 201 5.87 -30.69 -17.89
CA ASN A 201 5.60 -29.91 -16.67
C ASN A 201 6.78 -28.99 -16.34
N GLY A 202 6.53 -27.70 -16.15
CA GLY A 202 7.54 -26.66 -15.91
C GLY A 202 8.24 -26.17 -17.18
N GLN A 203 7.79 -26.56 -18.37
CA GLN A 203 8.35 -26.05 -19.62
C GLN A 203 8.05 -24.57 -19.77
N ILE A 204 9.06 -23.80 -20.18
CA ILE A 204 8.94 -22.39 -20.54
C ILE A 204 9.03 -22.29 -22.06
N VAL A 205 8.10 -21.54 -22.66
CA VAL A 205 8.01 -21.37 -24.13
C VAL A 205 7.90 -19.89 -24.45
N MET A 206 8.69 -19.43 -25.43
CA MET A 206 8.64 -18.05 -25.89
C MET A 206 7.49 -17.86 -26.88
N THR A 207 6.70 -16.82 -26.66
CA THR A 207 5.55 -16.42 -27.47
C THR A 207 5.97 -15.54 -28.66
N LEU A 208 5.03 -15.23 -29.55
CA LEU A 208 5.22 -14.34 -30.70
C LEU A 208 5.39 -12.87 -30.26
N LEU A 209 4.99 -12.54 -29.03
CA LEU A 209 5.33 -11.26 -28.38
C LEU A 209 6.79 -11.23 -27.91
N GLY A 210 7.43 -12.40 -27.79
CA GLY A 210 8.76 -12.60 -27.24
C GLY A 210 8.80 -12.72 -25.71
N THR A 211 7.64 -12.73 -25.06
CA THR A 211 7.46 -13.05 -23.64
C THR A 211 7.37 -14.57 -23.42
N ASP A 212 7.72 -15.02 -22.22
CA ASP A 212 7.67 -16.44 -21.84
C ASP A 212 6.30 -16.84 -21.28
N ILE A 213 5.85 -18.06 -21.58
CA ILE A 213 4.71 -18.73 -20.94
C ILE A 213 5.19 -20.00 -20.23
N THR A 214 4.63 -20.28 -19.06
CA THR A 214 4.98 -21.49 -18.28
C THR A 214 3.90 -22.55 -18.40
N VAL A 215 4.29 -23.78 -18.68
CA VAL A 215 3.40 -24.94 -18.79
C VAL A 215 3.36 -25.68 -17.47
N THR A 216 2.16 -25.91 -16.92
CA THR A 216 1.95 -26.75 -15.73
C THR A 216 1.12 -27.98 -16.10
N ILE A 217 1.63 -29.18 -15.84
CA ILE A 217 0.91 -30.44 -16.06
C ILE A 217 0.74 -31.15 -14.73
N ASN A 218 -0.51 -31.37 -14.34
CA ASN A 218 -0.87 -32.02 -13.08
C ASN A 218 -2.06 -32.98 -13.26
N ALA A 219 -2.56 -33.55 -12.16
CA ALA A 219 -3.67 -34.50 -12.20
C ALA A 219 -4.99 -33.89 -12.75
N SER A 220 -5.12 -32.57 -12.74
CA SER A 220 -6.28 -31.83 -13.24
C SER A 220 -6.18 -31.47 -14.73
N GLY A 221 -5.01 -31.63 -15.36
CA GLY A 221 -4.81 -31.39 -16.79
C GLY A 221 -3.54 -30.61 -17.12
N VAL A 222 -3.54 -30.01 -18.33
CA VAL A 222 -2.50 -29.11 -18.83
C VAL A 222 -2.96 -27.68 -18.65
N PHE A 223 -2.08 -26.84 -18.10
CA PHE A 223 -2.29 -25.41 -17.89
C PHE A 223 -1.19 -24.63 -18.59
N ILE A 224 -1.58 -23.56 -19.26
CA ILE A 224 -0.68 -22.53 -19.77
C ILE A 224 -0.84 -21.35 -18.83
N GLU A 225 0.18 -21.10 -18.03
CA GLU A 225 0.12 -20.24 -16.86
C GLU A 225 -0.99 -20.70 -15.90
N ASN A 226 -2.07 -19.91 -15.77
CA ASN A 226 -3.26 -20.22 -14.99
C ASN A 226 -4.44 -20.70 -15.84
N ALA A 227 -4.34 -20.69 -17.17
CA ALA A 227 -5.41 -21.09 -18.09
C ALA A 227 -5.38 -22.59 -18.36
N GLN A 228 -6.50 -23.29 -18.13
CA GLN A 228 -6.62 -24.71 -18.40
C GLN A 228 -6.85 -24.95 -19.90
N VAL A 229 -6.10 -25.88 -20.48
CA VAL A 229 -6.39 -26.39 -21.83
C VAL A 229 -7.63 -27.29 -21.77
N THR A 230 -8.71 -26.84 -22.38
CA THR A 230 -10.02 -27.52 -22.39
C THR A 230 -10.21 -28.41 -23.62
N LEU A 231 -9.54 -28.10 -24.72
CA LEU A 231 -9.47 -28.93 -25.93
C LEU A 231 -8.10 -28.75 -26.57
N ALA A 232 -7.32 -29.82 -26.63
CA ALA A 232 -5.96 -29.79 -27.16
C ALA A 232 -5.89 -30.31 -28.61
N ASP A 233 -4.80 -29.96 -29.29
CA ASP A 233 -4.35 -30.59 -30.55
C ASP A 233 -5.30 -30.43 -31.74
N LEU A 234 -5.92 -29.27 -31.92
CA LEU A 234 -6.61 -28.94 -33.16
C LEU A 234 -5.58 -28.66 -34.26
N VAL A 235 -5.41 -29.62 -35.18
CA VAL A 235 -4.40 -29.53 -36.25
C VAL A 235 -4.83 -28.53 -37.32
N ALA A 236 -3.94 -27.59 -37.62
CA ALA A 236 -4.05 -26.63 -38.71
C ALA A 236 -2.97 -26.91 -39.79
N ASP A 237 -3.20 -26.42 -41.01
CA ASP A 237 -2.22 -26.52 -42.11
C ASP A 237 -0.90 -25.80 -41.77
N ASN A 238 -0.97 -24.77 -40.94
CA ASN A 238 0.16 -23.95 -40.52
C ASN A 238 0.45 -24.04 -39.01
N GLY A 239 -0.04 -25.06 -38.30
CA GLY A 239 0.21 -25.17 -36.86
C GLY A 239 -0.77 -26.00 -36.05
N VAL A 240 -0.93 -25.63 -34.78
CA VAL A 240 -1.83 -26.29 -33.80
C VAL A 240 -2.62 -25.22 -33.02
N VAL A 241 -3.88 -25.52 -32.68
CA VAL A 241 -4.68 -24.72 -31.75
C VAL A 241 -5.01 -25.52 -30.49
N HIS A 242 -4.80 -24.93 -29.33
CA HIS A 242 -5.26 -25.42 -28.03
C HIS A 242 -6.28 -24.45 -27.47
N VAL A 243 -7.49 -24.91 -27.17
CA VAL A 243 -8.55 -24.08 -26.57
C VAL A 243 -8.32 -23.96 -25.07
N ILE A 244 -8.37 -22.74 -24.54
CA ILE A 244 -8.14 -22.43 -23.13
C ILE A 244 -9.34 -21.70 -22.49
N ASP A 245 -9.47 -21.81 -21.16
CA ASP A 245 -10.59 -21.25 -20.39
C ASP A 245 -10.33 -19.88 -19.73
N ALA A 246 -9.13 -19.31 -19.89
CA ALA A 246 -8.77 -17.97 -19.45
C ALA A 246 -7.96 -17.23 -20.53
N VAL A 247 -7.94 -15.89 -20.47
CA VAL A 247 -7.11 -15.05 -21.34
C VAL A 247 -5.72 -14.92 -20.73
N LEU A 248 -4.68 -15.28 -21.49
CA LEU A 248 -3.27 -15.10 -21.10
C LEU A 248 -2.91 -13.62 -21.16
N LEU A 249 -2.21 -13.12 -20.15
CA LEU A 249 -1.81 -11.72 -20.08
C LEU A 249 -0.29 -11.66 -20.00
N PRO A 250 0.40 -11.02 -20.98
CA PRO A 250 1.85 -10.96 -20.96
C PRO A 250 2.34 -10.27 -19.69
N THR A 251 3.36 -10.82 -19.06
CA THR A 251 4.10 -10.13 -17.99
C THR A 251 4.72 -8.88 -18.61
N THR A 252 4.19 -7.71 -18.26
CA THR A 252 4.60 -6.41 -18.80
C THR A 252 6.03 -6.06 -18.38
N ASP A 253 6.92 -5.91 -19.36
CA ASP A 253 8.04 -4.96 -19.26
C ASP A 253 7.51 -3.57 -19.61
N CYS A 254 8.02 -2.57 -18.91
CA CYS A 254 7.51 -1.22 -18.98
C CYS A 254 8.03 -0.49 -20.22
N ASN A 255 7.13 0.23 -20.91
CA ASN A 255 7.31 0.83 -22.24
C ASN A 255 7.28 -0.13 -23.45
N GLY A 256 6.82 -1.38 -23.28
CA GLY A 256 6.37 -2.20 -24.42
C GLY A 256 7.46 -2.63 -25.40
N ILE A 257 8.72 -2.77 -24.96
CA ILE A 257 9.80 -3.34 -25.78
C ILE A 257 10.36 -4.60 -25.10
N THR A 258 10.14 -5.74 -25.74
CA THR A 258 10.58 -7.05 -25.25
C THR A 258 12.10 -7.15 -25.16
N GLY A 259 12.64 -7.42 -23.97
CA GLY A 259 14.09 -7.55 -23.72
C GLY A 259 14.83 -6.21 -23.67
N GLY A 260 14.11 -5.10 -23.42
CA GLY A 260 14.68 -3.78 -23.24
C GLY A 260 15.54 -3.68 -21.99
N THR A 261 16.32 -2.61 -21.89
CA THR A 261 17.00 -2.25 -20.63
C THR A 261 16.11 -1.40 -19.73
N ALA A 262 14.80 -1.42 -19.98
CA ALA A 262 13.77 -0.89 -19.10
C ALA A 262 13.20 -2.05 -18.28
N LEU A 263 12.81 -1.85 -17.02
CA LEU A 263 12.11 -2.85 -16.21
C LEU A 263 11.09 -2.17 -15.29
N LEU A 264 10.05 -2.92 -14.89
CA LEU A 264 9.10 -2.54 -13.83
C LEU A 264 9.84 -2.66 -12.50
N ASP A 265 9.96 -1.55 -11.76
CA ASP A 265 10.45 -1.62 -10.39
C ASP A 265 9.41 -2.32 -9.49
N SER A 266 9.82 -2.64 -8.25
CA SER A 266 8.93 -3.24 -7.24
C SER A 266 7.70 -2.38 -6.88
N CYS A 267 7.60 -1.14 -7.38
CA CYS A 267 6.49 -0.21 -7.22
C CYS A 267 5.49 -0.23 -8.39
N GLY A 268 5.78 -0.92 -9.49
CA GLY A 268 4.92 -0.88 -10.68
C GLY A 268 5.22 0.28 -11.65
N THR A 269 6.39 0.93 -11.56
CA THR A 269 6.81 2.04 -12.45
C THR A 269 7.96 1.65 -13.39
N CYS A 270 8.00 2.23 -14.59
CA CYS A 270 9.00 2.00 -15.64
C CYS A 270 10.34 2.71 -15.38
N GLN A 271 11.49 2.01 -15.36
CA GLN A 271 12.82 2.62 -15.22
C GLN A 271 13.77 2.27 -16.39
N LEU A 272 14.63 3.19 -16.86
CA LEU A 272 15.59 3.00 -17.98
C LEU A 272 17.06 2.81 -17.51
N ALA A 273 17.82 1.92 -18.13
CA ALA A 273 19.29 1.79 -17.94
C ALA A 273 20.11 2.96 -18.51
N TYR A 274 21.35 3.12 -18.03
CA TYR A 274 22.30 4.12 -18.52
C TYR A 274 23.75 3.64 -18.52
N ILE A 275 24.59 4.25 -19.37
CA ILE A 275 26.04 4.10 -19.35
C ILE A 275 26.62 5.27 -18.55
N TYR A 276 27.39 4.96 -17.51
CA TYR A 276 28.04 5.96 -16.66
C TYR A 276 29.53 6.05 -16.98
N ASN A 277 29.99 7.21 -17.42
CA ASN A 277 31.42 7.48 -17.62
C ASN A 277 32.04 8.00 -16.32
N PHE A 278 32.89 7.18 -15.69
CA PHE A 278 33.49 7.50 -14.39
C PHE A 278 34.77 8.37 -14.50
N GLN A 279 35.18 8.78 -15.70
CA GLN A 279 36.22 9.81 -15.90
C GLN A 279 35.62 11.20 -16.06
N THR A 280 34.50 11.33 -16.77
CA THR A 280 33.84 12.62 -17.03
C THR A 280 32.68 12.91 -16.07
N ASN A 281 32.22 11.91 -15.29
CA ASN A 281 31.05 11.96 -14.42
C ASN A 281 29.76 12.33 -15.16
N VAL A 282 29.58 11.83 -16.38
CA VAL A 282 28.38 12.07 -17.20
C VAL A 282 27.61 10.77 -17.41
N PRO A 283 26.32 10.70 -17.03
CA PRO A 283 25.45 9.60 -17.41
C PRO A 283 24.91 9.83 -18.83
N THR A 284 24.92 8.76 -19.64
CA THR A 284 24.26 8.73 -20.94
C THR A 284 23.17 7.68 -20.88
N PHE A 285 21.91 8.13 -20.89
CA PHE A 285 20.76 7.24 -20.91
C PHE A 285 20.77 6.43 -22.21
N VAL A 286 20.52 5.14 -22.08
CA VAL A 286 20.45 4.25 -23.24
C VAL A 286 18.99 4.14 -23.65
N ASP A 287 18.68 4.52 -24.89
CA ASP A 287 17.40 4.20 -25.50
C ASP A 287 17.48 2.90 -26.32
N ASN A 288 16.32 2.26 -26.44
CA ASN A 288 16.17 0.84 -26.74
C ASN A 288 16.62 0.48 -28.17
N ALA A 289 17.51 -0.52 -28.32
CA ALA A 289 17.44 -1.47 -29.46
C ALA A 289 18.47 -2.62 -29.47
N ASN A 290 19.60 -2.55 -28.75
CA ASN A 290 20.67 -3.56 -28.90
C ASN A 290 21.13 -4.16 -27.56
N ILE A 291 21.51 -5.44 -27.60
CA ILE A 291 22.37 -6.05 -26.58
C ILE A 291 23.67 -5.25 -26.55
N LEU A 292 23.92 -4.50 -25.48
CA LEU A 292 25.12 -3.69 -25.32
C LEU A 292 26.35 -4.58 -25.10
N VAL A 293 27.38 -4.44 -25.93
CA VAL A 293 28.60 -5.25 -25.88
C VAL A 293 29.78 -4.42 -25.34
N ALA A 294 30.41 -4.90 -24.26
CA ALA A 294 31.59 -4.27 -23.66
C ALA A 294 32.76 -4.19 -24.66
N GLY A 295 33.33 -2.99 -24.82
CA GLY A 295 34.42 -2.71 -25.76
C GLY A 295 33.96 -2.39 -27.19
N VAL A 296 32.64 -2.45 -27.44
CA VAL A 296 32.01 -2.05 -28.72
C VAL A 296 31.11 -0.83 -28.49
N ASP A 297 30.13 -0.95 -27.59
CA ASP A 297 29.13 0.10 -27.36
C ASP A 297 29.46 1.02 -26.17
N TYR A 298 30.29 0.54 -25.25
CA TYR A 298 30.86 1.32 -24.16
C TYR A 298 32.27 0.82 -23.85
N ASN A 299 33.14 1.71 -23.38
CA ASN A 299 34.52 1.39 -23.05
C ASN A 299 34.63 0.93 -21.59
N PRO A 300 34.80 -0.37 -21.29
CA PRO A 300 34.85 -0.87 -19.91
C PRO A 300 36.04 -0.33 -19.10
N ALA A 301 37.03 0.31 -19.74
CA ALA A 301 38.13 0.97 -19.04
C ALA A 301 37.75 2.36 -18.48
N THR A 302 36.67 2.98 -18.97
CA THR A 302 36.24 4.35 -18.60
C THR A 302 34.75 4.49 -18.31
N GLU A 303 33.95 3.48 -18.63
CA GLU A 303 32.49 3.49 -18.61
C GLU A 303 31.95 2.20 -17.99
N ALA A 304 30.84 2.30 -17.27
CA ALA A 304 30.12 1.19 -16.67
C ALA A 304 28.66 1.18 -17.14
N LEU A 305 28.17 0.01 -17.55
CA LEU A 305 26.76 -0.20 -17.85
C LEU A 305 25.97 -0.42 -16.56
N ILE A 306 24.93 0.38 -16.35
CA ILE A 306 24.12 0.38 -15.14
C ILE A 306 22.72 -0.16 -15.45
N PHE A 307 22.40 -1.33 -14.90
CA PHE A 307 21.13 -2.05 -15.08
C PHE A 307 20.21 -1.87 -13.86
N PRO A 308 18.87 -1.85 -14.07
CA PRO A 308 17.91 -2.07 -13.00
C PRO A 308 18.12 -3.47 -12.37
N ASP A 309 18.07 -3.55 -11.04
CA ASP A 309 18.05 -4.76 -10.21
C ASP A 309 19.33 -5.64 -10.18
N ASN A 310 20.50 -5.10 -10.53
CA ASN A 310 21.76 -5.81 -10.30
C ASN A 310 22.39 -5.41 -8.95
N PRO A 311 22.26 -6.21 -7.88
CA PRO A 311 22.74 -5.85 -6.53
C PRO A 311 24.27 -5.77 -6.43
N ASN A 312 24.99 -6.19 -7.47
CA ASN A 312 26.45 -6.08 -7.54
C ASN A 312 26.92 -4.81 -8.25
N ASN A 313 26.01 -3.91 -8.65
CA ASN A 313 26.34 -2.66 -9.33
C ASN A 313 26.41 -1.48 -8.35
N PRO A 314 27.61 -0.94 -8.05
CA PRO A 314 27.80 0.06 -6.99
C PRO A 314 27.30 1.47 -7.33
N LEU A 315 26.80 1.69 -8.55
CA LEU A 315 26.36 3.01 -9.03
C LEU A 315 24.90 3.03 -9.48
N TRP A 316 24.15 1.94 -9.30
CA TRP A 316 22.70 1.94 -9.49
C TRP A 316 22.01 2.39 -8.22
N VAL A 317 21.13 3.38 -8.35
CA VAL A 317 20.16 3.75 -7.32
C VAL A 317 18.78 3.43 -7.89
N SER A 318 18.31 2.17 -7.77
CA SER A 318 16.95 2.13 -7.21
C SER A 318 17.18 2.30 -5.73
N ASP A 319 16.49 3.28 -5.19
CA ASP A 319 16.30 3.31 -3.78
C ASP A 319 14.94 2.67 -3.51
N PRO A 320 14.87 1.47 -2.92
CA PRO A 320 13.64 0.93 -2.37
C PRO A 320 12.92 1.90 -1.42
N THR A 321 13.59 2.96 -0.94
CA THR A 321 12.99 4.00 -0.09
C THR A 321 12.18 5.07 -0.85
N LEU A 322 11.96 4.95 -2.16
CA LEU A 322 10.91 5.70 -2.87
C LEU A 322 9.66 4.85 -3.15
N CYS A 323 9.66 3.59 -2.73
CA CYS A 323 8.49 2.72 -2.62
C CYS A 323 7.94 2.71 -1.20
N THR A 324 7.85 3.87 -0.56
CA THR A 324 7.32 3.91 0.80
C THR A 324 5.83 3.61 0.77
N ASN A 325 5.39 2.58 1.45
CA ASN A 325 4.07 2.54 2.06
C ASN A 325 4.18 3.30 3.38
N SER A 326 4.48 4.59 3.34
CA SER A 326 4.56 5.39 4.56
C SER A 326 3.19 5.54 5.19
N ILE A 327 3.14 5.97 6.44
CA ILE A 327 1.88 6.34 7.11
C ILE A 327 1.10 7.37 6.28
N TYR A 328 1.79 8.35 5.68
CA TYR A 328 1.14 9.31 4.80
C TYR A 328 0.57 8.65 3.53
N ASP A 329 1.25 7.65 2.97
CA ASP A 329 0.78 6.93 1.78
C ASP A 329 -0.49 6.11 2.10
N ILE A 330 -0.57 5.49 3.28
CA ILE A 330 -1.79 4.81 3.74
C ILE A 330 -2.97 5.78 3.84
N VAL A 331 -2.74 6.97 4.43
CA VAL A 331 -3.79 7.99 4.59
C VAL A 331 -4.20 8.57 3.23
N SER A 332 -3.24 8.91 2.38
CA SER A 332 -3.48 9.62 1.12
C SER A 332 -4.22 8.74 0.09
N ASN A 333 -4.03 7.42 0.14
CA ASN A 333 -4.72 6.46 -0.72
C ASN A 333 -6.07 5.98 -0.17
N SER A 334 -6.48 6.43 1.02
CA SER A 334 -7.73 6.00 1.66
C SER A 334 -8.91 6.92 1.34
N ASN A 335 -10.00 6.33 0.82
CA ASN A 335 -11.26 7.04 0.58
C ASN A 335 -11.97 7.54 1.85
N ASP A 336 -11.68 6.95 3.02
CA ASP A 336 -12.30 7.31 4.30
C ASP A 336 -11.53 8.37 5.12
N HIS A 337 -10.42 8.89 4.59
CA HIS A 337 -9.50 9.80 5.30
C HIS A 337 -9.23 11.09 4.52
N THR A 338 -10.18 11.55 3.71
CA THR A 338 -9.98 12.72 2.84
C THR A 338 -9.81 14.03 3.63
N THR A 339 -10.51 14.17 4.76
CA THR A 339 -10.41 15.30 5.69
C THR A 339 -9.08 15.27 6.43
N LEU A 340 -8.67 14.09 6.90
CA LEU A 340 -7.38 13.90 7.57
C LEU A 340 -6.22 14.25 6.63
N LYS A 341 -6.25 13.74 5.39
CA LYS A 341 -5.27 14.06 4.35
C LYS A 341 -5.17 15.57 4.14
N THR A 342 -6.32 16.23 3.94
CA THR A 342 -6.38 17.69 3.72
C THR A 342 -5.78 18.46 4.91
N ALA A 343 -6.04 18.02 6.14
CA ALA A 343 -5.49 18.64 7.34
C ALA A 343 -3.97 18.44 7.46
N ILE A 344 -3.47 17.23 7.18
CA ILE A 344 -2.03 16.92 7.17
C ILE A 344 -1.30 17.80 6.14
N ASP A 345 -1.85 17.89 4.92
CA ASP A 345 -1.29 18.71 3.84
C ASP A 345 -1.27 20.20 4.23
N ALA A 346 -2.36 20.71 4.82
CA ALA A 346 -2.46 22.11 5.25
C ALA A 346 -1.45 22.45 6.37
N CYS A 347 -1.11 21.49 7.22
CA CYS A 347 -0.14 21.64 8.30
C CYS A 347 1.30 21.31 7.90
N ALA A 348 1.55 20.91 6.65
CA ALA A 348 2.84 20.43 6.16
C ALA A 348 3.45 19.30 7.02
N LEU A 349 2.58 18.39 7.50
CA LEU A 349 3.00 17.19 8.26
C LEU A 349 3.21 15.97 7.35
N ASP A 350 2.91 16.08 6.06
CA ASP A 350 3.16 15.07 5.04
C ASP A 350 4.63 14.61 5.06
N GLY A 351 5.59 15.55 5.02
CA GLY A 351 7.01 15.22 5.07
C GLY A 351 7.45 14.54 6.37
N VAL A 352 6.76 14.80 7.49
CA VAL A 352 7.02 14.12 8.78
C VAL A 352 6.50 12.69 8.72
N LEU A 353 5.27 12.50 8.22
CA LEU A 353 4.59 11.21 8.15
C LEU A 353 5.05 10.33 6.98
N SER A 354 5.79 10.88 6.02
CA SER A 354 6.58 10.14 5.02
C SER A 354 8.05 9.95 5.44
N GLY A 355 8.50 10.65 6.48
CA GLY A 355 9.89 10.63 6.94
C GLY A 355 10.27 9.33 7.66
N SER A 356 11.53 9.25 8.10
CA SER A 356 12.04 8.12 8.88
C SER A 356 11.31 8.00 10.22
N GLY A 357 10.56 6.91 10.39
CA GLY A 357 9.90 6.55 11.65
C GLY A 357 10.83 5.83 12.63
N PRO A 358 10.30 4.98 13.53
CA PRO A 358 8.92 4.50 13.54
C PRO A 358 7.92 5.50 14.13
N PHE A 359 6.71 5.53 13.57
CA PHE A 359 5.55 6.23 14.14
C PHE A 359 4.34 5.30 14.31
N THR A 360 3.40 5.73 15.13
CA THR A 360 2.05 5.18 15.16
C THR A 360 1.08 6.33 14.96
N LEU A 361 0.26 6.26 13.92
CA LEU A 361 -0.81 7.23 13.67
C LEU A 361 -2.15 6.64 14.09
N PHE A 362 -2.85 7.32 14.98
CA PHE A 362 -4.27 7.09 15.20
C PHE A 362 -5.05 7.94 14.18
N ALA A 363 -5.51 7.33 13.10
CA ALA A 363 -6.11 8.03 11.96
C ALA A 363 -7.63 8.17 12.12
N PRO A 364 -8.16 9.39 12.40
CA PRO A 364 -9.59 9.61 12.45
C PRO A 364 -10.20 9.59 11.06
N THR A 365 -11.28 8.83 10.89
CA THR A 365 -12.05 8.78 9.63
C THR A 365 -12.77 10.10 9.35
N ASP A 366 -13.24 10.29 8.12
CA ASP A 366 -14.10 11.41 7.75
C ASP A 366 -15.39 11.46 8.59
N ALA A 367 -15.92 10.30 9.00
CA ALA A 367 -17.04 10.23 9.93
C ALA A 367 -16.68 10.79 11.32
N ALA A 368 -15.47 10.53 11.82
CA ALA A 368 -14.98 11.08 13.09
C ALA A 368 -14.92 12.61 13.07
N PHE A 369 -14.42 13.21 11.98
CA PHE A 369 -14.41 14.67 11.81
C PHE A 369 -15.83 15.26 11.76
N ASN A 370 -16.78 14.55 11.15
CA ASN A 370 -18.18 14.98 11.06
C ASN A 370 -18.92 14.96 12.41
N LEU A 371 -18.40 14.27 13.44
CA LEU A 371 -18.93 14.31 14.80
C LEU A 371 -18.55 15.59 15.56
N LEU A 372 -17.57 16.37 15.07
CA LEU A 372 -17.22 17.65 15.65
C LEU A 372 -18.36 18.67 15.46
N PRO A 373 -18.52 19.65 16.37
CA PRO A 373 -19.51 20.71 16.19
C PRO A 373 -19.39 21.41 14.84
N ALA A 374 -20.52 21.77 14.25
CA ALA A 374 -20.56 22.41 12.93
C ALA A 374 -19.68 23.67 12.89
N GLY A 375 -18.80 23.75 11.87
CA GLY A 375 -17.85 24.84 11.71
C GLY A 375 -16.48 24.62 12.35
N THR A 376 -16.31 23.58 13.19
CA THR A 376 -15.02 23.29 13.87
C THR A 376 -13.88 23.05 12.89
N VAL A 377 -14.06 22.17 11.89
CA VAL A 377 -13.01 21.87 10.89
C VAL A 377 -12.59 23.13 10.12
N THR A 378 -13.56 23.96 9.72
CA THR A 378 -13.27 25.24 9.05
C THR A 378 -12.54 26.20 9.97
N ALA A 379 -12.88 26.27 11.25
CA ALA A 379 -12.17 27.10 12.22
C ALA A 379 -10.71 26.62 12.39
N LEU A 380 -10.49 25.31 12.51
CA LEU A 380 -9.16 24.71 12.64
C LEU A 380 -8.30 24.91 11.39
N LEU A 381 -8.86 24.82 10.18
CA LEU A 381 -8.13 25.13 8.94
C LEU A 381 -7.73 26.61 8.84
N ASN A 382 -8.38 27.50 9.59
CA ASN A 382 -7.98 28.91 9.72
C ASN A 382 -6.98 29.14 10.88
N ASP A 383 -6.78 28.15 11.76
CA ASP A 383 -5.81 28.16 12.87
C ASP A 383 -4.83 26.99 12.72
N ILE A 384 -3.92 27.12 11.73
CA ILE A 384 -2.92 26.10 11.40
C ILE A 384 -2.08 25.68 12.63
N PRO A 385 -1.62 26.59 13.52
CA PRO A 385 -0.94 26.19 14.75
C PRO A 385 -1.77 25.24 15.64
N GLN A 386 -3.04 25.57 15.88
CA GLN A 386 -3.92 24.71 16.69
C GLN A 386 -4.17 23.36 16.01
N LEU A 387 -4.46 23.37 14.70
CA LEU A 387 -4.65 22.13 13.94
C LEU A 387 -3.39 21.26 13.94
N THR A 388 -2.20 21.85 13.80
CA THR A 388 -0.92 21.13 13.86
C THR A 388 -0.74 20.45 15.21
N ASN A 389 -1.11 21.10 16.32
CA ASN A 389 -1.05 20.49 17.64
C ASN A 389 -1.99 19.30 17.76
N ILE A 390 -3.24 19.44 17.28
CA ILE A 390 -4.20 18.34 17.24
C ILE A 390 -3.65 17.16 16.44
N LEU A 391 -3.10 17.39 15.25
CA LEU A 391 -2.54 16.31 14.43
C LEU A 391 -1.33 15.64 15.09
N LYS A 392 -0.43 16.39 15.72
CA LYS A 392 0.68 15.83 16.49
C LYS A 392 0.21 15.00 17.70
N HIS A 393 -0.96 15.31 18.25
CA HIS A 393 -1.56 14.51 19.32
C HIS A 393 -2.11 13.15 18.84
N HIS A 394 -2.31 12.98 17.53
CA HIS A 394 -2.68 11.68 16.96
C HIS A 394 -1.47 10.79 16.62
N VAL A 395 -0.25 11.31 16.76
CA VAL A 395 0.97 10.63 16.33
C VAL A 395 1.79 10.27 17.56
N VAL A 396 2.28 9.04 17.63
CA VAL A 396 3.26 8.57 18.62
C VAL A 396 4.58 8.30 17.91
N ALA A 397 5.70 8.68 18.51
CA ALA A 397 7.05 8.45 17.96
C ALA A 397 7.59 7.04 18.29
N ASP A 398 6.77 6.02 18.04
CA ASP A 398 7.11 4.60 18.20
C ASP A 398 6.21 3.73 17.29
N SER A 399 6.60 2.50 16.99
CA SER A 399 5.77 1.54 16.22
C SER A 399 5.06 0.61 17.19
N VAL A 400 3.76 0.84 17.39
CA VAL A 400 2.95 0.16 18.39
C VAL A 400 1.85 -0.61 17.70
N MET A 401 2.02 -1.93 17.58
CA MET A 401 0.96 -2.83 17.12
C MET A 401 -0.09 -3.07 18.21
N SER A 402 -1.30 -3.46 17.82
CA SER A 402 -2.41 -3.71 18.74
C SER A 402 -2.08 -4.77 19.81
N GLY A 403 -1.27 -5.78 19.44
CA GLY A 403 -0.80 -6.82 20.37
C GLY A 403 0.22 -6.34 21.41
N MET A 404 0.77 -5.13 21.25
CA MET A 404 1.69 -4.50 22.21
C MET A 404 0.96 -3.64 23.25
N LEU A 405 -0.33 -3.38 23.03
CA LEU A 405 -1.14 -2.54 23.89
C LEU A 405 -1.55 -3.25 25.19
N SER A 406 -1.52 -2.52 26.30
CA SER A 406 -2.00 -2.98 27.60
C SER A 406 -3.10 -2.07 28.14
N ASN A 407 -4.07 -2.64 28.87
CA ASN A 407 -5.11 -1.84 29.50
C ASN A 407 -4.53 -0.86 30.53
N GLY A 408 -4.87 0.42 30.42
CA GLY A 408 -4.34 1.50 31.27
C GLY A 408 -2.96 2.00 30.85
N GLN A 409 -2.46 1.61 29.67
CA GLN A 409 -1.19 2.10 29.15
C GLN A 409 -1.28 3.59 28.81
N ILE A 410 -0.31 4.38 29.26
CA ILE A 410 -0.18 5.81 28.95
C ILE A 410 0.94 5.96 27.92
N VAL A 411 0.69 6.71 26.85
CA VAL A 411 1.64 6.88 25.73
C VAL A 411 1.77 8.36 25.40
N THR A 412 3.01 8.87 25.39
CA THR A 412 3.29 10.26 25.02
C THR A 412 3.28 10.43 23.51
N THR A 413 2.54 11.43 23.03
CA THR A 413 2.37 11.76 21.60
C THR A 413 3.48 12.68 21.09
N LEU A 414 3.53 12.92 19.79
CA LEU A 414 4.48 13.85 19.15
C LEU A 414 4.24 15.30 19.56
N LEU A 415 3.05 15.62 20.10
CA LEU A 415 2.79 16.91 20.74
C LEU A 415 3.49 17.03 22.10
N GLY A 416 3.81 15.91 22.75
CA GLY A 416 4.33 15.84 24.13
C GLY A 416 3.25 15.65 25.19
N THR A 417 1.97 15.61 24.80
CA THR A 417 0.85 15.25 25.68
C THR A 417 0.58 13.75 25.63
N ASP A 418 0.01 13.20 26.69
CA ASP A 418 -0.26 11.76 26.80
C ASP A 418 -1.65 11.39 26.28
N VAL A 419 -1.76 10.18 25.73
CA VAL A 419 -3.02 9.48 25.46
C VAL A 419 -3.09 8.20 26.31
N THR A 420 -4.28 7.80 26.72
CA THR A 420 -4.51 6.61 27.55
C THR A 420 -5.20 5.50 26.76
N VAL A 421 -4.64 4.30 26.79
CA VAL A 421 -5.22 3.11 26.16
C VAL A 421 -6.12 2.39 27.15
N THR A 422 -7.39 2.22 26.79
CA THR A 422 -8.38 1.44 27.55
C THR A 422 -8.80 0.22 26.74
N ILE A 423 -8.64 -0.98 27.30
CA ILE A 423 -9.07 -2.25 26.69
C ILE A 423 -10.16 -2.86 27.56
N ASN A 424 -11.36 -2.99 27.01
CA ASN A 424 -12.51 -3.55 27.71
C ASN A 424 -13.35 -4.46 26.79
N SER A 425 -14.49 -4.96 27.26
CA SER A 425 -15.36 -5.86 26.48
C SER A 425 -15.89 -5.26 25.17
N SER A 426 -15.84 -3.94 25.04
CA SER A 426 -16.32 -3.18 23.88
C SER A 426 -15.21 -2.88 22.86
N GLY A 427 -13.95 -3.23 23.15
CA GLY A 427 -12.81 -3.06 22.24
C GLY A 427 -11.64 -2.28 22.84
N VAL A 428 -10.77 -1.76 21.97
CA VAL A 428 -9.61 -0.91 22.30
C VAL A 428 -10.01 0.55 22.07
N PHE A 429 -9.72 1.39 23.05
CA PHE A 429 -9.94 2.83 23.00
C PHE A 429 -8.63 3.57 23.26
N VAL A 430 -8.43 4.66 22.53
CA VAL A 430 -7.38 5.66 22.80
C VAL A 430 -8.10 6.91 23.26
N ASP A 431 -7.92 7.24 24.54
CA ASP A 431 -8.80 8.11 25.31
C ASP A 431 -10.27 7.72 25.15
N ASN A 432 -11.04 8.54 24.43
CA ASN A 432 -12.46 8.30 24.16
C ASN A 432 -12.74 7.78 22.74
N ALA A 433 -11.73 7.65 21.89
CA ALA A 433 -11.88 7.20 20.50
C ALA A 433 -11.74 5.68 20.42
N GLN A 434 -12.73 5.01 19.81
CA GLN A 434 -12.67 3.57 19.57
C GLN A 434 -11.76 3.30 18.36
N VAL A 435 -10.87 2.32 18.51
CA VAL A 435 -10.08 1.82 17.38
C VAL A 435 -10.94 0.86 16.56
N THR A 436 -11.27 1.25 15.33
CA THR A 436 -12.18 0.50 14.43
C THR A 436 -11.45 -0.42 13.47
N MET A 437 -10.18 -0.13 13.17
CA MET A 437 -9.29 -0.99 12.38
C MET A 437 -7.88 -0.86 12.95
N VAL A 438 -7.18 -1.98 13.09
CA VAL A 438 -5.85 -2.05 13.70
C VAL A 438 -4.80 -2.52 12.70
N ASP A 439 -3.54 -2.21 13.01
CA ASP A 439 -2.35 -2.83 12.43
C ASP A 439 -2.20 -2.65 10.91
N LEU A 440 -2.54 -1.47 10.39
CA LEU A 440 -2.17 -1.09 9.03
C LEU A 440 -0.67 -0.77 9.00
N VAL A 441 0.14 -1.74 8.56
CA VAL A 441 1.61 -1.63 8.59
C VAL A 441 2.10 -0.73 7.47
N ALA A 442 2.92 0.25 7.84
CA ALA A 442 3.67 1.15 6.97
C ALA A 442 5.18 0.90 7.10
N ASP A 443 5.97 1.34 6.12
CA ASP A 443 7.43 1.20 6.16
C ASP A 443 8.07 2.03 7.28
N ASN A 444 7.42 3.14 7.64
CA ASN A 444 7.84 4.01 8.73
C ASN A 444 6.94 3.92 9.96
N GLY A 445 6.10 2.88 10.10
CA GLY A 445 5.26 2.76 11.30
C GLY A 445 3.99 1.92 11.17
N VAL A 446 2.97 2.29 11.96
CA VAL A 446 1.66 1.63 11.98
C VAL A 446 0.55 2.68 11.97
N VAL A 447 -0.57 2.39 11.29
CA VAL A 447 -1.80 3.16 11.37
C VAL A 447 -2.89 2.35 12.06
N HIS A 448 -3.57 2.98 13.03
CA HIS A 448 -4.80 2.47 13.64
C HIS A 448 -5.94 3.45 13.34
N VAL A 449 -7.02 2.97 12.74
CA VAL A 449 -8.17 3.82 12.38
C VAL A 449 -9.05 4.02 13.61
N ILE A 450 -9.46 5.27 13.86
CA ILE A 450 -10.30 5.64 15.01
C ILE A 450 -11.59 6.36 14.59
N ASP A 451 -12.61 6.27 15.43
CA ASP A 451 -13.95 6.83 15.18
C ASP A 451 -14.19 8.24 15.76
N ALA A 452 -13.22 8.81 16.47
CA ALA A 452 -13.28 10.16 17.02
C ALA A 452 -11.93 10.88 16.88
N VAL A 453 -11.95 12.21 16.80
CA VAL A 453 -10.73 13.03 16.77
C VAL A 453 -10.18 13.18 18.20
N LEU A 454 -8.90 12.86 18.41
CA LEU A 454 -8.18 13.07 19.66
C LEU A 454 -7.88 14.56 19.84
N LEU A 455 -8.47 15.16 20.88
CA LEU A 455 -8.25 16.55 21.22
C LEU A 455 -7.21 16.61 22.34
N PRO A 456 -6.07 17.30 22.14
CA PRO A 456 -5.09 17.45 23.19
C PRO A 456 -5.70 18.19 24.38
N PRO A 457 -5.22 17.92 25.61
CA PRO A 457 -5.58 18.71 26.78
C PRO A 457 -5.37 20.19 26.45
N THR A 458 -6.35 21.03 26.78
CA THR A 458 -6.18 22.48 26.62
C THR A 458 -4.95 22.92 27.40
N PRO A 459 -3.98 23.63 26.76
CA PRO A 459 -2.83 24.17 27.48
C PRO A 459 -3.33 24.94 28.68
N GLN A 460 -2.87 24.53 29.85
CA GLN A 460 -3.21 25.21 31.09
C GLN A 460 -2.39 26.51 31.09
N THR A 461 -3.07 27.64 30.93
CA THR A 461 -2.46 28.96 30.83
C THR A 461 -2.43 29.69 32.17
N ASN A 462 -3.09 29.13 33.18
CA ASN A 462 -3.13 29.60 34.56
C ASN A 462 -3.00 28.42 35.52
N THR A 463 -1.88 27.68 35.45
CA THR A 463 -1.59 26.57 36.37
C THR A 463 -1.34 27.05 37.80
N ILE A 464 -1.31 26.13 38.77
CA ILE A 464 -0.90 26.41 40.14
C ILE A 464 0.50 27.05 40.17
N TYR A 465 1.43 26.55 39.36
CA TYR A 465 2.77 27.14 39.29
C TYR A 465 2.74 28.54 38.65
N ASP A 466 1.90 28.81 37.65
CA ASP A 466 1.72 30.16 37.09
C ASP A 466 1.18 31.14 38.14
N ILE A 467 0.23 30.71 38.97
CA ILE A 467 -0.29 31.52 40.08
C ILE A 467 0.80 31.87 41.08
N VAL A 468 1.61 30.88 41.50
CA VAL A 468 2.71 31.09 42.45
C VAL A 468 3.80 31.97 41.83
N SER A 469 4.20 31.70 40.59
CA SER A 469 5.29 32.39 39.92
C SER A 469 4.99 33.85 39.60
N ASN A 470 3.71 34.18 39.33
CA ASN A 470 3.25 35.55 39.10
C ASN A 470 2.90 36.31 40.39
N SER A 471 2.94 35.65 41.55
CA SER A 471 2.61 36.27 42.83
C SER A 471 3.81 36.96 43.48
N ALA A 472 3.66 38.25 43.80
CA ALA A 472 4.66 39.03 44.53
C ALA A 472 4.91 38.54 45.98
N ASP A 473 3.94 37.84 46.60
CA ASP A 473 4.01 37.38 47.99
C ASP A 473 4.52 35.93 48.15
N HIS A 474 4.95 35.27 47.07
CA HIS A 474 5.33 33.85 47.06
C HIS A 474 6.73 33.60 46.44
N THR A 475 7.63 34.58 46.53
CA THR A 475 8.95 34.51 45.88
C THR A 475 9.86 33.42 46.46
N THR A 476 9.79 33.18 47.78
CA THR A 476 10.50 32.12 48.49
C THR A 476 9.95 30.74 48.13
N LEU A 477 8.62 30.62 48.07
CA LEU A 477 7.95 29.39 47.66
C LEU A 477 8.33 29.02 46.22
N LYS A 478 8.27 29.99 45.30
CA LYS A 478 8.70 29.81 43.91
C LYS A 478 10.14 29.31 43.85
N THR A 479 11.07 29.98 44.53
CA THR A 479 12.49 29.60 44.56
C THR A 479 12.69 28.16 45.07
N ALA A 480 11.92 27.76 46.10
CA ALA A 480 11.97 26.41 46.65
C ALA A 480 11.41 25.36 45.67
N ILE A 481 10.28 25.65 45.01
CA ILE A 481 9.68 24.79 43.97
C ILE A 481 10.67 24.57 42.84
N ASP A 482 11.28 25.65 42.33
CA ASP A 482 12.27 25.61 41.25
C ASP A 482 13.50 24.77 41.66
N ALA A 483 14.01 24.97 42.88
CA ALA A 483 15.18 24.24 43.38
C ALA A 483 14.91 22.73 43.56
N CYS A 484 13.68 22.35 43.85
CA CYS A 484 13.23 20.97 43.99
C CYS A 484 12.72 20.33 42.69
N ALA A 485 12.72 21.07 41.58
CA ALA A 485 12.14 20.65 40.29
C ALA A 485 10.67 20.17 40.42
N LEU A 486 9.89 20.83 41.28
CA LEU A 486 8.46 20.56 41.44
C LEU A 486 7.56 21.43 40.55
N ASP A 487 8.14 22.39 39.83
CA ASP A 487 7.47 23.25 38.85
C ASP A 487 6.75 22.43 37.77
N GLY A 488 7.39 21.37 37.27
CA GLY A 488 6.77 20.46 36.30
C GLY A 488 5.57 19.70 36.87
N VAL A 489 5.61 19.30 38.15
CA VAL A 489 4.47 18.64 38.82
C VAL A 489 3.32 19.63 38.98
N LEU A 490 3.61 20.85 39.42
CA LEU A 490 2.60 21.89 39.69
C LEU A 490 2.10 22.61 38.43
N SER A 491 2.74 22.40 37.28
CA SER A 491 2.27 22.80 35.95
C SER A 491 1.59 21.65 35.19
N GLY A 492 1.64 20.43 35.76
CA GLY A 492 1.06 19.23 35.15
C GLY A 492 -0.47 19.19 35.23
N SER A 493 -1.06 18.17 34.63
CA SER A 493 -2.51 18.06 34.37
C SER A 493 -3.42 18.15 35.61
N GLY A 494 -2.94 17.81 36.80
CA GLY A 494 -3.75 17.81 38.02
C GLY A 494 -4.83 16.71 38.03
N PRO A 495 -5.86 16.84 38.90
CA PRO A 495 -6.11 17.96 39.78
C PRO A 495 -5.18 18.00 41.00
N PHE A 496 -4.79 19.20 41.41
CA PHE A 496 -4.02 19.43 42.64
C PHE A 496 -4.65 20.50 43.52
N THR A 497 -4.34 20.47 44.82
CA THR A 497 -4.56 21.58 45.73
C THR A 497 -3.24 21.94 46.38
N LEU A 498 -2.77 23.17 46.16
CA LEU A 498 -1.57 23.70 46.81
C LEU A 498 -1.97 24.59 47.99
N PHE A 499 -1.47 24.26 49.17
CA PHE A 499 -1.46 25.18 50.31
C PHE A 499 -0.18 26.02 50.23
N ALA A 500 -0.27 27.23 49.68
CA ALA A 500 0.87 28.07 49.34
C ALA A 500 1.27 28.99 50.52
N PRO A 501 2.39 28.74 51.23
CA PRO A 501 2.86 29.65 52.27
C PRO A 501 3.43 30.93 51.66
N THR A 502 3.01 32.07 52.21
CA THR A 502 3.54 33.39 51.82
C THR A 502 5.02 33.56 52.21
N ASP A 503 5.68 34.56 51.65
CA ASP A 503 7.03 34.97 52.06
C ASP A 503 7.07 35.35 53.55
N ALA A 504 5.99 35.93 54.09
CA ALA A 504 5.85 36.19 55.52
C ALA A 504 5.85 34.89 56.35
N ALA A 505 5.19 33.83 55.86
CA ALA A 505 5.18 32.52 56.49
C ALA A 505 6.58 31.89 56.57
N PHE A 506 7.36 31.99 55.48
CA PHE A 506 8.76 31.54 55.48
C PHE A 506 9.63 32.35 56.44
N ASN A 507 9.39 33.66 56.57
CA ASN A 507 10.13 34.54 57.49
C ASN A 507 9.85 34.24 58.98
N LEU A 508 8.75 33.54 59.30
CA LEU A 508 8.48 33.06 60.66
C LEU A 508 9.33 31.85 61.06
N LEU A 509 9.96 31.17 60.11
CA LEU A 509 10.91 30.10 60.40
C LEU A 509 12.16 30.66 61.10
N PRO A 510 12.83 29.86 61.96
CA PRO A 510 14.08 30.29 62.58
C PRO A 510 15.11 30.76 61.54
N ALA A 511 15.88 31.80 61.87
CA ALA A 511 16.87 32.35 60.96
C ALA A 511 17.85 31.26 60.48
N GLY A 512 18.06 31.19 59.17
CA GLY A 512 18.89 30.17 58.51
C GLY A 512 18.16 28.89 58.10
N THR A 513 16.89 28.69 58.49
CA THR A 513 16.12 27.47 58.13
C THR A 513 15.96 27.31 56.63
N VAL A 514 15.52 28.36 55.92
CA VAL A 514 15.35 28.30 54.46
C VAL A 514 16.66 27.99 53.75
N THR A 515 17.77 28.61 54.18
CA THR A 515 19.10 28.33 53.64
C THR A 515 19.54 26.89 53.93
N ALA A 516 19.25 26.35 55.12
CA ALA A 516 19.55 24.96 55.45
C ALA A 516 18.75 23.99 54.57
N LEU A 517 17.45 24.25 54.36
CA LEU A 517 16.59 23.44 53.50
C LEU A 517 17.00 23.51 52.02
N LEU A 518 17.42 24.67 51.51
CA LEU A 518 17.95 24.78 50.15
C LEU A 518 19.27 24.00 49.96
N ASN A 519 20.00 23.70 51.04
CA ASN A 519 21.16 22.81 51.01
C ASN A 519 20.79 21.33 51.22
N ASP A 520 19.55 21.02 51.59
CA ASP A 520 19.00 19.68 51.76
C ASP A 520 17.75 19.51 50.88
N ILE A 521 17.99 19.45 49.57
CA ILE A 521 16.94 19.34 48.55
C ILE A 521 15.97 18.17 48.81
N PRO A 522 16.41 16.96 49.23
CA PRO A 522 15.47 15.89 49.61
C PRO A 522 14.50 16.30 50.72
N GLN A 523 14.98 16.89 51.81
CA GLN A 523 14.12 17.34 52.90
C GLN A 523 13.18 18.47 52.48
N LEU A 524 13.67 19.44 51.70
CA LEU A 524 12.84 20.51 51.17
C LEU A 524 11.75 19.97 50.23
N THR A 525 12.09 18.98 49.39
CA THR A 525 11.14 18.33 48.48
C THR A 525 10.02 17.64 49.25
N ASP A 526 10.35 16.94 50.35
CA ASP A 526 9.35 16.32 51.21
C ASP A 526 8.41 17.36 51.83
N ILE A 527 8.97 18.45 52.38
CA ILE A 527 8.17 19.57 52.91
C ILE A 527 7.24 20.14 51.83
N LEU A 528 7.72 20.39 50.62
CA LEU A 528 6.89 20.92 49.53
C LEU A 528 5.79 19.94 49.10
N LYS A 529 6.08 18.64 49.02
CA LYS A 529 5.07 17.61 48.74
C LYS A 529 4.00 17.51 49.82
N HIS A 530 4.32 17.86 51.06
CA HIS A 530 3.34 17.94 52.15
C HIS A 530 2.40 19.15 52.05
N HIS A 531 2.74 20.15 51.24
CA HIS A 531 1.84 21.26 50.94
C HIS A 531 0.87 20.98 49.80
N VAL A 532 0.97 19.83 49.13
CA VAL A 532 0.20 19.51 47.92
C VAL A 532 -0.69 18.31 48.17
N VAL A 533 -1.94 18.40 47.77
CA VAL A 533 -2.92 17.29 47.75
C VAL A 533 -3.24 16.94 46.31
N ALA A 534 -3.35 15.65 45.99
CA ALA A 534 -3.70 15.13 44.67
C ALA A 534 -5.23 15.14 44.41
N ASP A 535 -5.87 16.28 44.67
CA ASP A 535 -7.30 16.50 44.43
C ASP A 535 -7.58 18.00 44.29
N SER A 536 -8.70 18.39 43.67
CA SER A 536 -9.13 19.79 43.53
C SER A 536 -10.15 20.12 44.62
N VAL A 537 -9.67 20.69 45.72
CA VAL A 537 -10.45 20.90 46.93
C VAL A 537 -10.66 22.40 47.15
N THR A 538 -11.88 22.87 46.90
CA THR A 538 -12.29 24.22 47.27
C THR A 538 -12.64 24.30 48.76
N SER A 539 -12.64 25.49 49.35
CA SER A 539 -12.95 25.71 50.75
C SER A 539 -14.35 25.19 51.14
N GLY A 540 -15.30 25.21 50.20
CA GLY A 540 -16.65 24.66 50.39
C GLY A 540 -16.73 23.14 50.44
N MET A 541 -15.68 22.43 49.99
CA MET A 541 -15.58 20.96 50.07
C MET A 541 -14.96 20.50 51.40
N LEU A 542 -14.39 21.42 52.19
CA LEU A 542 -13.71 21.12 53.44
C LEU A 542 -14.71 20.90 54.58
N SER A 543 -14.43 19.90 55.43
CA SER A 543 -15.18 19.63 56.66
C SER A 543 -14.30 19.75 57.90
N ASN A 544 -14.87 20.23 59.02
CA ASN A 544 -14.13 20.32 60.28
C ASN A 544 -13.67 18.93 60.75
N GLY A 545 -12.39 18.77 61.03
CA GLY A 545 -11.77 17.49 61.42
C GLY A 545 -11.45 16.56 60.24
N GLN A 546 -11.60 17.02 59.00
CA GLN A 546 -11.23 16.24 57.82
C GLN A 546 -9.71 15.99 57.81
N ILE A 547 -9.32 14.75 57.53
CA ILE A 547 -7.92 14.36 57.36
C ILE A 547 -7.71 14.10 55.87
N VAL A 548 -6.69 14.72 55.29
CA VAL A 548 -6.39 14.64 53.85
C VAL A 548 -4.96 14.18 53.66
N MET A 549 -4.75 13.22 52.76
CA MET A 549 -3.42 12.72 52.43
C MET A 549 -2.75 13.62 51.38
N THR A 550 -1.51 13.98 51.64
CA THR A 550 -0.68 14.84 50.77
C THR A 550 0.12 14.03 49.75
N LEU A 551 0.79 14.69 48.80
CA LEU A 551 1.72 14.04 47.86
C LEU A 551 2.93 13.40 48.55
N LEU A 552 3.25 13.80 49.79
CA LEU A 552 4.25 13.11 50.61
C LEU A 552 3.71 11.80 51.21
N SER A 553 2.44 11.45 50.99
CA SER A 553 1.76 10.34 51.68
C SER A 553 1.72 10.52 53.20
N THR A 554 1.61 11.77 53.64
CA THR A 554 1.41 12.15 55.05
C THR A 554 0.11 12.93 55.19
N ASP A 555 -0.49 12.86 56.37
CA ASP A 555 -1.78 13.47 56.64
C ASP A 555 -1.65 14.93 57.05
N ILE A 556 -2.54 15.77 56.51
CA ILE A 556 -2.87 17.10 57.03
C ILE A 556 -4.27 17.05 57.66
N THR A 557 -4.48 17.83 58.71
CA THR A 557 -5.78 17.94 59.39
C THR A 557 -6.41 19.29 59.14
N VAL A 558 -7.65 19.29 58.67
CA VAL A 558 -8.45 20.50 58.47
C VAL A 558 -9.19 20.82 59.76
N THR A 559 -9.01 22.03 60.27
CA THR A 559 -9.77 22.56 61.41
C THR A 559 -10.55 23.79 60.97
N ILE A 560 -11.88 23.75 61.12
CA ILE A 560 -12.78 24.87 60.82
C ILE A 560 -13.41 25.34 62.12
N ASN A 561 -13.14 26.58 62.51
CA ASN A 561 -13.65 27.18 63.73
C ASN A 561 -14.03 28.65 63.51
N ALA A 562 -14.43 29.35 64.58
CA ALA A 562 -14.84 30.76 64.50
C ALA A 562 -13.73 31.72 63.99
N SER A 563 -12.46 31.30 64.07
CA SER A 563 -11.30 32.04 63.59
C SER A 563 -10.96 31.76 62.12
N GLY A 564 -11.62 30.80 61.46
CA GLY A 564 -11.42 30.47 60.05
C GLY A 564 -11.08 29.00 59.78
N VAL A 565 -10.49 28.75 58.62
CA VAL A 565 -10.02 27.42 58.16
C VAL A 565 -8.52 27.31 58.41
N PHE A 566 -8.10 26.22 59.05
CA PHE A 566 -6.72 25.89 59.33
C PHE A 566 -6.36 24.54 58.71
N ILE A 567 -5.17 24.48 58.15
CA ILE A 567 -4.53 23.25 57.67
C ILE A 567 -3.36 22.98 58.62
N ASP A 568 -3.52 21.93 59.42
CA ASP A 568 -2.76 21.71 60.66
C ASP A 568 -2.77 22.96 61.55
N ASN A 569 -1.66 23.70 61.58
CA ASN A 569 -1.51 24.93 62.36
C ASN A 569 -1.48 26.21 61.50
N ALA A 570 -1.54 26.08 60.18
CA ALA A 570 -1.49 27.21 59.25
C ALA A 570 -2.91 27.70 58.92
N GLN A 571 -3.16 29.00 59.06
CA GLN A 571 -4.43 29.60 58.70
C GLN A 571 -4.48 29.83 57.18
N VAL A 572 -5.60 29.46 56.55
CA VAL A 572 -5.89 29.86 55.16
C VAL A 572 -6.28 31.34 55.14
N VAL A 573 -5.45 32.18 54.53
CA VAL A 573 -5.63 33.64 54.46
C VAL A 573 -6.28 34.10 53.16
N VAL A 574 -6.08 33.36 52.07
CA VAL A 574 -6.82 33.53 50.81
C VAL A 574 -7.19 32.13 50.32
N ALA A 575 -8.48 31.89 50.13
CA ALA A 575 -8.98 30.60 49.66
C ALA A 575 -9.39 30.65 48.19
N ASP A 576 -9.45 29.48 47.56
CA ASP A 576 -10.12 29.26 46.27
C ASP A 576 -9.55 30.06 45.08
N ILE A 577 -8.22 30.21 45.00
CA ILE A 577 -7.62 30.72 43.76
C ILE A 577 -7.66 29.59 42.73
N VAL A 578 -8.53 29.73 41.74
CA VAL A 578 -8.76 28.72 40.71
C VAL A 578 -7.60 28.70 39.72
N ALA A 579 -7.02 27.52 39.53
CA ALA A 579 -6.03 27.21 38.52
C ALA A 579 -6.65 26.27 37.48
N ASP A 580 -6.08 26.23 36.28
CA ASP A 580 -6.53 25.30 35.24
C ASP A 580 -6.27 23.83 35.62
N ASN A 581 -5.31 23.56 36.52
CA ASN A 581 -4.97 22.24 37.05
C ASN A 581 -5.34 22.03 38.52
N GLY A 582 -6.16 22.91 39.12
CA GLY A 582 -6.52 22.74 40.53
C GLY A 582 -6.88 24.02 41.28
N VAL A 583 -6.53 24.06 42.56
CA VAL A 583 -6.82 25.17 43.47
C VAL A 583 -5.59 25.55 44.29
N VAL A 584 -5.39 26.85 44.51
CA VAL A 584 -4.41 27.37 45.46
C VAL A 584 -5.11 28.00 46.65
N HIS A 585 -4.71 27.59 47.86
CA HIS A 585 -5.07 28.24 49.12
C HIS A 585 -3.82 28.85 49.72
N VAL A 586 -3.80 30.16 49.91
CA VAL A 586 -2.68 30.87 50.53
C VAL A 586 -2.74 30.67 52.04
N ILE A 587 -1.62 30.30 52.65
CA ILE A 587 -1.50 30.03 54.09
C ILE A 587 -0.44 30.92 54.77
N ASP A 588 -0.59 31.15 56.07
CA ASP A 588 0.27 32.04 56.87
C ASP A 588 1.44 31.33 57.60
N ALA A 589 1.56 30.01 57.48
CA ALA A 589 2.64 29.23 58.05
C ALA A 589 3.08 28.09 57.12
N VAL A 590 4.35 27.69 57.20
CA VAL A 590 4.88 26.52 56.46
C VAL A 590 4.42 25.23 57.14
N LEU A 591 3.79 24.32 56.39
CA LEU A 591 3.41 22.99 56.85
C LEU A 591 4.64 22.09 57.00
N LEU A 592 4.71 21.35 58.10
CA LEU A 592 5.83 20.47 58.41
C LEU A 592 5.34 19.04 58.62
N PRO A 593 5.83 18.07 57.82
CA PRO A 593 5.49 16.67 57.99
C PRO A 593 5.77 16.17 59.40
N SER A 594 4.89 15.31 59.94
CA SER A 594 5.08 14.73 61.30
C SER A 594 6.37 13.94 61.51
N ASN A 595 7.06 13.52 60.42
CA ASN A 595 8.35 12.83 60.42
C ASN A 595 9.56 13.77 60.19
N THR A 596 9.35 15.06 59.89
CA THR A 596 10.43 16.06 59.89
C THR A 596 10.79 16.41 61.32
N SER A 597 11.53 15.52 61.97
CA SER A 597 12.32 15.91 63.12
C SER A 597 13.42 16.85 62.63
N THR A 598 13.22 18.16 62.75
CA THR A 598 14.30 19.14 62.69
C THR A 598 15.17 18.94 63.93
N TYR A 599 15.91 17.83 63.97
CA TYR A 599 17.07 17.74 64.83
C TYR A 599 18.05 18.75 64.24
N GLU A 600 18.23 19.86 64.94
CA GLU A 600 19.36 20.74 64.70
C GLU A 600 20.62 19.86 64.65
N ASN A 601 21.20 19.71 63.47
CA ASN A 601 22.60 19.32 63.33
C ASN A 601 23.48 20.51 63.77
N ILE A 602 23.30 20.93 65.02
CA ILE A 602 24.30 21.69 65.74
C ILE A 602 25.29 20.66 66.22
N SER A 603 26.50 20.71 65.68
CA SER A 603 27.66 20.01 66.22
C SER A 603 27.75 20.27 67.73
N LEU A 604 27.30 19.31 68.55
CA LEU A 604 27.26 19.39 69.99
C LEU A 604 28.63 19.01 70.55
N THR A 605 29.55 19.97 70.58
CA THR A 605 30.69 19.97 71.51
C THR A 605 30.37 20.75 72.79
N ASP A 606 29.11 21.13 72.99
CA ASP A 606 28.69 22.06 74.02
C ASP A 606 27.82 21.37 75.07
N ASP A 607 28.22 21.47 76.35
CA ASP A 607 27.57 20.77 77.46
C ASP A 607 26.16 21.34 77.70
N TYR A 608 25.13 20.50 77.57
CA TYR A 608 23.77 20.85 77.99
C TYR A 608 23.72 21.13 79.49
N LEU A 609 23.06 22.23 79.90
CA LEU A 609 22.88 22.58 81.31
C LEU A 609 21.47 22.28 81.81
N TYR A 610 20.45 22.92 81.24
CA TYR A 610 19.07 22.79 81.68
C TYR A 610 18.09 23.33 80.62
N THR A 611 16.84 22.87 80.68
CA THR A 611 15.73 23.39 79.86
C THR A 611 14.87 24.34 80.69
N VAL A 612 14.42 25.44 80.09
CA VAL A 612 13.38 26.30 80.65
C VAL A 612 12.13 26.31 79.77
N ASP A 613 10.96 26.53 80.37
CA ASP A 613 9.74 26.84 79.65
C ASP A 613 9.71 28.31 79.20
N ILE A 614 8.65 28.71 78.51
CA ILE A 614 8.44 30.09 78.04
C ILE A 614 8.37 31.14 79.16
N LEU A 615 8.16 30.71 80.41
CA LEU A 615 8.16 31.56 81.59
C LEU A 615 9.54 31.61 82.28
N GLY A 616 10.56 30.98 81.68
CA GLY A 616 11.92 30.93 82.22
C GLY A 616 12.08 29.95 83.39
N LYS A 617 11.08 29.10 83.68
CA LYS A 617 11.16 28.12 84.76
C LYS A 617 11.89 26.88 84.28
N LYS A 618 12.84 26.38 85.08
CA LYS A 618 13.51 25.11 84.78
C LYS A 618 12.52 23.95 84.78
N VAL A 619 12.50 23.21 83.68
CA VAL A 619 11.59 22.08 83.43
C VAL A 619 12.37 20.88 82.91
N SER A 620 11.74 19.70 82.96
CA SER A 620 12.31 18.50 82.33
C SER A 620 12.43 18.71 80.82
N LYS A 621 13.57 18.28 80.27
CA LYS A 621 13.86 18.33 78.83
C LYS A 621 12.80 17.57 77.99
N ASN A 622 12.09 16.61 78.59
CA ASN A 622 11.16 15.73 77.88
C ASN A 622 9.68 16.10 78.07
N ILE A 623 9.38 17.28 78.63
CA ILE A 623 7.98 17.72 78.75
C ILE A 623 7.40 18.00 77.36
N LYS A 624 6.15 17.58 77.15
CA LYS A 624 5.44 17.59 75.87
C LYS A 624 4.45 18.75 75.76
N ASN A 625 3.97 19.02 74.54
CA ASN A 625 3.02 20.07 74.16
C ASN A 625 3.38 21.50 74.61
N GLN A 626 4.67 21.86 74.63
CA GLN A 626 5.09 23.23 74.95
C GLN A 626 6.42 23.64 74.30
N PHE A 627 6.62 24.95 74.21
CA PHE A 627 7.90 25.53 73.81
C PHE A 627 8.91 25.44 74.95
N LEU A 628 10.05 24.84 74.64
CA LEU A 628 11.17 24.62 75.53
C LEU A 628 12.40 25.36 75.00
N PHE A 629 13.22 25.85 75.93
CA PHE A 629 14.48 26.52 75.64
C PHE A 629 15.61 25.76 76.34
N ASP A 630 16.40 25.00 75.58
CA ASP A 630 17.55 24.28 76.10
C ASP A 630 18.74 25.24 76.20
N VAL A 631 19.29 25.40 77.41
CA VAL A 631 20.42 26.28 77.70
C VAL A 631 21.71 25.46 77.82
N TYR A 632 22.76 25.91 77.13
CA TYR A 632 24.07 25.26 77.05
C TYR A 632 25.15 26.07 77.76
N LYS A 633 26.26 25.42 78.09
CA LYS A 633 27.37 26.01 78.87
C LYS A 633 28.08 27.16 78.16
N SER A 634 28.09 27.18 76.82
CA SER A 634 28.54 28.35 76.04
C SER A 634 27.64 29.59 76.18
N GLY A 635 26.45 29.46 76.75
CA GLY A 635 25.41 30.49 76.74
C GLY A 635 24.44 30.39 75.55
N LYS A 636 24.61 29.40 74.66
CA LYS A 636 23.67 29.14 73.56
C LYS A 636 22.30 28.66 74.10
N ILE A 637 21.23 29.16 73.49
CA ILE A 637 19.84 28.79 73.80
C ILE A 637 19.19 28.23 72.54
N ILE A 638 18.69 27.01 72.61
CA ILE A 638 17.97 26.32 71.52
C ILE A 638 16.49 26.29 71.86
N LYS A 639 15.64 26.89 71.01
CA LYS A 639 14.18 26.84 71.17
C LYS A 639 13.64 25.62 70.40
N ARG A 640 12.94 24.72 71.09
CA ARG A 640 12.26 23.58 70.47
C ARG A 640 10.83 23.44 70.97
N PHE A 641 9.92 23.07 70.08
CA PHE A 641 8.61 22.61 70.48
C PHE A 641 8.68 21.10 70.74
N SER A 642 8.41 20.70 71.97
CA SER A 642 8.46 19.29 72.35
C SER A 642 7.05 18.72 72.25
N LYS A 643 6.84 17.79 71.32
CA LYS A 643 5.53 17.17 71.00
C LYS A 643 5.14 16.08 72.00
#